data_AF-A0A6N8V5N7-F1
#
_entry.id   AF-A0A6N8V5N7-F1
#
_cell.length_a   1.000
_cell.length_b   1.000
_cell.length_c   1.000
_cell.angle_alpha   90.00
_cell.angle_beta   90.00
_cell.angle_gamma   90.00
#
_symmetry.space_group_name_H-M   'P 1'
#
loop_
_entity.id
_entity.type
_entity.pdbx_description
1 polymer ?
#
loop_
_entity_poly.entity_id
_entity_poly.type
_entity_poly.pdbx_seq_one_letter_code
_entity_poly.pdbx_strand_id
1 'polypeptide(L)'
;MRDVRPEHTSIAELAARSGTSVPCAGNLPVRLDDPDSVWFIDQGAVNLFLVEFKDGVERAAPQHLLRCETGRLLPGVAPDKEDEHEKDTTLSLIAKGSPGTLLKRLPASLLSEIHPAELAKQTDTWLTAVTDTLSRFASHLPRPTALAEPGLTQTLAPCTLSVRRGVVWVSQPSRGASLYMDMVDQAELTDAGSSHEAVIPLTRTSWLTLLDEATLAAKSTETLAQEGVLLPALASFHAVAFNLERLNRRLAVVDDANLERERTTSRRTAETAARRRLFNIYDRPADRDADVEDTALGDALRIIGRHQGIDFRIPPRSTLSDSPVGLVDVLDASGVRARRVRFESGGSWWRGDSTALLAFRARDGQPVALLPGMFGRYREIDPVSKRSVRVTADRAGALKNEAWMFYRPLPARNVKPRDLLRIALHGSAGDLARLVIAGLPGGLIKLLPALALGFVANHIVAGGSAGVLYALAATLAGFGLLGALLHLLQSTAMMRLEGRSASRVEAAFWDRLMRLPSGILRRHPAGDLAMSGMTFQSLRDGLQGIVADSLLSVVFLLPVFGVIFFYDSALGIITLFFSLVSLLVSVALGLRQISPHGRMINAARRVAGRLFQIVGGIVKLRVESAEGSAYAIWARDYREQKRAELELGALEAHSRAFAAALPFLAGGVLLFAVVIVSDRNVPVGDFLVVYTVFIA
;
A
#
# COMPACT_ATOMS: atom_id res chain seq x y z
N MET A 1 -26.27 -46.66 52.56
CA MET A 1 -25.83 -46.26 51.22
C MET A 1 -25.02 -44.99 51.37
N ARG A 2 -23.68 -45.09 51.37
CA ARG A 2 -22.78 -43.94 51.30
C ARG A 2 -22.49 -43.70 49.82
N ASP A 3 -22.81 -42.51 49.38
CA ASP A 3 -22.61 -41.96 48.05
C ASP A 3 -21.10 -41.79 47.82
N VAL A 4 -20.46 -42.75 47.14
CA VAL A 4 -19.03 -42.68 46.78
C VAL A 4 -18.95 -41.80 45.54
N ARG A 5 -18.80 -40.48 45.74
CA ARG A 5 -18.40 -39.59 44.64
C ARG A 5 -16.98 -40.00 44.20
N PRO A 6 -16.71 -40.22 42.91
CA PRO A 6 -15.35 -40.47 42.44
C PRO A 6 -14.47 -39.25 42.78
N GLU A 7 -13.35 -39.48 43.46
CA GLU A 7 -12.32 -38.47 43.69
C GLU A 7 -11.69 -38.14 42.33
N HIS A 8 -12.15 -37.06 41.69
CA HIS A 8 -11.58 -36.59 40.44
C HIS A 8 -10.23 -35.93 40.71
N THR A 9 -9.23 -36.24 39.89
CA THR A 9 -7.86 -35.71 39.99
C THR A 9 -7.61 -34.68 38.88
N SER A 10 -6.69 -33.73 39.06
CA SER A 10 -6.31 -32.80 37.98
C SER A 10 -5.44 -33.48 36.91
N ILE A 11 -5.40 -32.93 35.69
CA ILE A 11 -4.58 -33.50 34.60
C ILE A 11 -3.10 -33.53 34.97
N ALA A 12 -2.61 -32.47 35.62
CA ALA A 12 -1.20 -32.34 36.02
C ALA A 12 -0.82 -33.36 37.10
N GLU A 13 -1.69 -33.60 38.08
CA GLU A 13 -1.48 -34.61 39.12
C GLU A 13 -1.50 -36.03 38.55
N LEU A 14 -2.43 -36.32 37.63
CA LEU A 14 -2.49 -37.61 36.93
C LEU A 14 -1.22 -37.84 36.09
N ALA A 15 -0.76 -36.81 35.37
CA ALA A 15 0.48 -36.84 34.59
C ALA A 15 1.72 -37.06 35.47
N ALA A 16 1.76 -36.46 36.66
CA ALA A 16 2.84 -36.64 37.62
C ALA A 16 2.86 -38.06 38.23
N ARG A 17 1.68 -38.61 38.54
CA ARG A 17 1.52 -39.92 39.19
C ARG A 17 1.74 -41.10 38.23
N SER A 18 1.22 -41.00 37.00
CA SER A 18 1.07 -42.14 36.10
C SER A 18 1.69 -41.93 34.71
N GLY A 19 2.25 -40.74 34.44
CA GLY A 19 2.83 -40.40 33.14
C GLY A 19 4.28 -40.87 32.95
N THR A 20 4.54 -41.58 31.86
CA THR A 20 5.90 -41.95 31.45
C THR A 20 6.59 -40.80 30.70
N SER A 21 7.75 -40.34 31.19
CA SER A 21 8.48 -39.23 30.58
C SER A 21 9.13 -39.62 29.25
N VAL A 22 8.87 -38.86 28.20
CA VAL A 22 9.43 -39.02 26.86
C VAL A 22 10.05 -37.68 26.42
N PRO A 23 11.36 -37.62 26.16
CA PRO A 23 11.98 -36.41 25.64
C PRO A 23 11.51 -36.13 24.21
N CYS A 24 11.20 -34.87 23.91
CA CYS A 24 10.77 -34.43 22.60
C CYS A 24 11.63 -33.25 22.17
N ALA A 25 12.29 -33.34 21.01
CA ALA A 25 13.13 -32.26 20.49
C ALA A 25 13.04 -32.21 18.97
N GLY A 26 13.56 -31.16 18.33
CA GLY A 26 13.53 -31.05 16.86
C GLY A 26 14.17 -32.24 16.13
N ASN A 27 15.19 -32.87 16.75
CA ASN A 27 15.87 -34.07 16.28
C ASN A 27 15.34 -35.39 16.91
N LEU A 28 14.39 -35.31 17.84
CA LEU A 28 13.72 -36.45 18.49
C LEU A 28 12.20 -36.26 18.39
N PRO A 29 11.62 -36.38 17.18
CA PRO A 29 10.19 -36.25 16.98
C PRO A 29 9.44 -37.43 17.63
N VAL A 30 8.29 -37.15 18.21
CA VAL A 30 7.38 -38.16 18.77
C VAL A 30 6.17 -38.32 17.84
N ARG A 31 5.85 -39.55 17.44
CA ARG A 31 4.64 -39.86 16.67
C ARG A 31 3.46 -40.02 17.62
N LEU A 32 2.34 -39.37 17.32
CA LEU A 32 1.12 -39.40 18.13
C LEU A 32 0.10 -40.41 17.56
N ASP A 33 0.56 -41.51 16.95
CA ASP A 33 -0.27 -42.44 16.15
C ASP A 33 -1.09 -43.45 16.98
N ASP A 34 -0.96 -43.44 18.31
CA ASP A 34 -1.60 -44.40 19.20
C ASP A 34 -2.86 -43.79 19.86
N PRO A 35 -4.08 -44.13 19.40
CA PRO A 35 -5.33 -43.57 19.94
C PRO A 35 -5.60 -43.97 21.40
N ASP A 36 -4.98 -45.04 21.90
CA ASP A 36 -5.09 -45.48 23.29
C ASP A 36 -4.11 -44.72 24.21
N SER A 37 -3.33 -43.79 23.67
CA SER A 37 -2.40 -42.94 24.40
C SER A 37 -2.74 -41.46 24.29
N VAL A 38 -2.43 -40.74 25.36
CA VAL A 38 -2.58 -39.29 25.46
C VAL A 38 -1.29 -38.70 25.98
N TRP A 39 -0.91 -37.52 25.49
CA TRP A 39 0.37 -36.91 25.78
C TRP A 39 0.19 -35.57 26.48
N PHE A 40 0.79 -35.43 27.65
CA PHE A 40 0.79 -34.17 28.40
C PHE A 40 2.13 -33.45 28.26
N ILE A 41 2.10 -32.15 27.97
CA ILE A 41 3.31 -31.32 27.85
C ILE A 41 3.74 -30.85 29.25
N ASP A 42 4.75 -31.52 29.81
CA ASP A 42 5.27 -31.26 31.16
C ASP A 42 6.23 -30.06 31.19
N GLN A 43 7.11 -29.95 30.18
CA GLN A 43 8.06 -28.85 30.06
C GLN A 43 8.27 -28.47 28.59
N GLY A 44 8.45 -27.19 28.31
CA GLY A 44 8.78 -26.68 26.97
C GLY A 44 7.58 -26.40 26.08
N ALA A 45 7.79 -26.52 24.77
CA ALA A 45 6.74 -26.29 23.77
C ALA A 45 6.91 -27.22 22.58
N VAL A 46 5.80 -27.72 22.05
CA VAL A 46 5.72 -28.66 20.93
C VAL A 46 5.08 -27.99 19.73
N ASN A 47 5.68 -28.18 18.56
CA ASN A 47 5.05 -27.90 17.28
C ASN A 47 4.53 -29.22 16.69
N LEU A 48 3.25 -29.24 16.31
CA LEU A 48 2.61 -30.38 15.66
C LEU A 48 2.68 -30.24 14.16
N PHE A 49 3.05 -31.33 13.50
CA PHE A 49 3.16 -31.42 12.06
C PHE A 49 2.33 -32.58 11.54
N LEU A 50 1.59 -32.36 10.46
CA LEU A 50 0.98 -33.43 9.69
C LEU A 50 1.94 -33.87 8.58
N VAL A 51 2.34 -35.14 8.63
CA VAL A 51 3.32 -35.72 7.70
C VAL A 51 2.68 -36.86 6.95
N GLU A 52 2.89 -36.85 5.63
CA GLU A 52 2.45 -37.90 4.73
C GLU A 52 3.60 -38.87 4.49
N PHE A 53 3.39 -40.12 4.85
CA PHE A 53 4.31 -41.22 4.62
C PHE A 53 3.83 -42.06 3.45
N LYS A 54 4.77 -42.53 2.63
CA LYS A 54 4.53 -43.56 1.62
C LYS A 54 5.59 -44.63 1.75
N ASP A 55 5.19 -45.89 1.90
CA ASP A 55 6.13 -47.01 2.12
C ASP A 55 7.10 -46.74 3.30
N GLY A 56 6.64 -46.03 4.34
CA GLY A 56 7.44 -45.62 5.50
C GLY A 56 8.39 -44.42 5.29
N VAL A 57 8.42 -43.83 4.10
CA VAL A 57 9.27 -42.68 3.75
C VAL A 57 8.45 -41.38 3.69
N GLU A 58 8.97 -40.30 4.28
CA GLU A 58 8.35 -38.96 4.23
C GLU A 58 8.34 -38.43 2.80
N ARG A 59 7.15 -38.18 2.22
CA ARG A 59 7.02 -37.82 0.80
C ARG A 59 6.84 -36.32 0.56
N ALA A 60 6.54 -35.55 1.60
CA ALA A 60 6.22 -34.12 1.50
C ALA A 60 6.82 -33.32 2.66
N ALA A 61 6.96 -32.01 2.45
CA ALA A 61 7.36 -31.10 3.52
C ALA A 61 6.34 -31.19 4.69
N PRO A 62 6.81 -31.37 5.95
CA PRO A 62 5.93 -31.41 7.11
C PRO A 62 5.07 -30.16 7.19
N GLN A 63 3.75 -30.32 7.23
CA GLN A 63 2.85 -29.19 7.30
C GLN A 63 2.61 -28.84 8.75
N HIS A 64 3.01 -27.63 9.15
CA HIS A 64 2.75 -27.16 10.50
C HIS A 64 1.25 -27.04 10.74
N LEU A 65 0.77 -27.68 11.81
CA LEU A 65 -0.62 -27.67 12.22
C LEU A 65 -0.80 -26.60 13.31
N LEU A 66 -0.17 -26.77 14.47
CA LEU A 66 -0.26 -25.81 15.58
C LEU A 66 0.93 -25.93 16.55
N ARG A 67 1.10 -24.91 17.39
CA ARG A 67 2.09 -24.90 18.49
C ARG A 67 1.38 -24.98 19.84
N CYS A 68 1.79 -25.92 20.69
CA CYS A 68 1.32 -26.09 22.06
C CYS A 68 2.40 -25.77 23.08
N GLU A 69 2.01 -25.13 24.18
CA GLU A 69 2.87 -24.84 25.33
C GLU A 69 2.60 -25.81 26.48
N THR A 70 3.41 -25.72 27.55
CA THR A 70 3.27 -26.50 28.79
C THR A 70 1.83 -26.51 29.33
N GLY A 71 1.42 -27.64 29.89
CA GLY A 71 0.09 -27.82 30.49
C GLY A 71 -1.01 -28.21 29.50
N ARG A 72 -0.65 -28.56 28.26
CA ARG A 72 -1.58 -29.02 27.23
C ARG A 72 -1.62 -30.54 27.14
N LEU A 73 -2.82 -31.04 26.85
CA LEU A 73 -3.11 -32.43 26.55
C LEU A 73 -3.20 -32.59 25.02
N LEU A 74 -2.46 -33.53 24.46
CA LEU A 74 -2.48 -33.89 23.05
C LEU A 74 -3.07 -35.30 22.90
N PRO A 75 -4.20 -35.47 22.21
CA PRO A 75 -4.75 -36.80 21.98
C PRO A 75 -3.84 -37.59 21.04
N GLY A 76 -3.73 -38.90 21.26
CA GLY A 76 -3.27 -39.81 20.24
C GLY A 76 -4.31 -39.95 19.15
N VAL A 77 -3.87 -39.99 17.90
CA VAL A 77 -4.73 -39.98 16.72
C VAL A 77 -4.35 -41.17 15.85
N ALA A 78 -5.31 -42.04 15.56
CA ALA A 78 -5.06 -43.16 14.66
C ALA A 78 -4.60 -42.65 13.27
N PRO A 79 -3.56 -43.26 12.68
CA PRO A 79 -3.11 -42.87 11.35
C PRO A 79 -4.19 -43.23 10.32
N ASP A 80 -4.48 -42.30 9.41
CA ASP A 80 -5.44 -42.54 8.33
C ASP A 80 -4.73 -43.27 7.17
N LYS A 81 -5.15 -44.52 6.95
CA LYS A 81 -4.68 -45.39 5.85
C LYS A 81 -5.68 -45.33 4.70
N GLU A 82 -5.22 -44.95 3.52
CA GLU A 82 -6.06 -44.97 2.32
C GLU A 82 -6.11 -46.43 1.80
N ASP A 83 -7.21 -47.14 2.09
CA ASP A 83 -7.47 -48.47 1.55
C ASP A 83 -8.28 -48.38 0.24
N GLU A 84 -7.90 -49.24 -0.70
CA GLU A 84 -8.40 -49.45 -2.07
C GLU A 84 -7.78 -48.60 -3.20
N HIS A 85 -6.95 -49.29 -3.99
CA HIS A 85 -6.45 -48.94 -5.32
C HIS A 85 -5.52 -47.71 -5.43
N GLU A 86 -4.22 -48.00 -5.45
CA GLU A 86 -3.05 -47.12 -5.63
C GLU A 86 -2.45 -46.43 -4.39
N LYS A 87 -1.33 -47.03 -3.93
CA LYS A 87 -0.23 -46.45 -3.11
C LYS A 87 -0.57 -46.28 -1.61
N ASP A 88 0.11 -47.08 -0.79
CA ASP A 88 0.07 -47.12 0.68
C ASP A 88 0.56 -45.78 1.29
N THR A 89 -0.31 -44.76 1.28
CA THR A 89 -0.04 -43.42 1.83
C THR A 89 -0.76 -43.22 3.15
N THR A 90 0.02 -42.98 4.22
CA THR A 90 -0.50 -42.76 5.58
C THR A 90 -0.27 -41.33 6.05
N LEU A 91 -1.30 -40.72 6.62
CA LEU A 91 -1.20 -39.41 7.28
C LEU A 91 -1.04 -39.60 8.78
N SER A 92 0.03 -39.05 9.33
CA SER A 92 0.41 -39.18 10.75
C SER A 92 0.72 -37.82 11.38
N LEU A 93 0.40 -37.71 12.67
CA LEU A 93 0.64 -36.51 13.47
C LEU A 93 1.97 -36.64 14.24
N ILE A 94 2.87 -35.69 14.02
CA ILE A 94 4.22 -35.70 14.62
C ILE A 94 4.43 -34.47 15.49
N ALA A 95 4.82 -34.70 16.74
CA ALA A 95 5.26 -33.68 17.67
C ALA A 95 6.77 -33.43 17.57
N LYS A 96 7.17 -32.18 17.35
CA LYS A 96 8.57 -31.71 17.42
C LYS A 96 8.72 -30.66 18.52
N GLY A 97 9.48 -31.01 19.55
CA GLY A 97 9.71 -30.17 20.73
C GLY A 97 10.82 -29.14 20.53
N SER A 98 10.75 -28.06 21.30
CA SER A 98 11.86 -27.14 21.53
C SER A 98 12.97 -27.83 22.36
N PRO A 99 14.24 -27.38 22.32
CA PRO A 99 15.27 -27.96 23.18
C PRO A 99 14.84 -27.98 24.66
N GLY A 100 14.91 -29.15 25.30
CA GLY A 100 14.47 -29.34 26.69
C GLY A 100 12.99 -29.66 26.89
N THR A 101 12.23 -29.97 25.81
CA THR A 101 10.81 -30.32 25.94
C THR A 101 10.63 -31.76 26.45
N LEU A 102 9.76 -31.95 27.44
CA LEU A 102 9.42 -33.23 28.04
C LEU A 102 7.91 -33.48 27.92
N LEU A 103 7.55 -34.64 27.38
CA LEU A 103 6.18 -35.13 27.28
C LEU A 103 5.95 -36.24 28.30
N LYS A 104 4.72 -36.37 28.77
CA LYS A 104 4.26 -37.46 29.63
C LYS A 104 3.22 -38.28 28.87
N ARG A 105 3.53 -39.54 28.57
CA ARG A 105 2.58 -40.47 27.93
C ARG A 105 1.69 -41.11 29.00
N LEU A 106 0.38 -41.06 28.79
CA LEU A 106 -0.67 -41.57 29.65
C LEU A 106 -1.58 -42.51 28.85
N PRO A 107 -2.04 -43.64 29.42
CA PRO A 107 -3.13 -44.43 28.84
C PRO A 107 -4.43 -43.60 28.77
N ALA A 108 -5.12 -43.64 27.63
CA ALA A 108 -6.38 -42.92 27.43
C ALA A 108 -7.49 -43.36 28.40
N SER A 109 -7.43 -44.61 28.88
CA SER A 109 -8.36 -45.14 29.89
C SER A 109 -8.31 -44.39 31.23
N LEU A 110 -7.19 -43.73 31.57
CA LEU A 110 -7.07 -42.95 32.81
C LEU A 110 -7.76 -41.58 32.73
N LEU A 111 -8.22 -41.16 31.54
CA LEU A 111 -8.90 -39.87 31.38
C LEU A 111 -10.26 -39.82 32.11
N SER A 112 -10.87 -40.96 32.42
CA SER A 112 -12.10 -41.01 33.22
C SER A 112 -11.91 -40.59 34.68
N GLU A 113 -10.67 -40.56 35.18
CA GLU A 113 -10.34 -40.08 36.53
C GLU A 113 -10.22 -38.56 36.62
N ILE A 114 -10.22 -37.86 35.48
CA ILE A 114 -10.02 -36.42 35.39
C ILE A 114 -11.37 -35.72 35.52
N HIS A 115 -11.39 -34.56 36.19
CA HIS A 115 -12.61 -33.75 36.29
C HIS A 115 -13.19 -33.44 34.89
N PRO A 116 -14.46 -33.79 34.59
CA PRO A 116 -15.04 -33.64 33.25
C PRO A 116 -14.92 -32.22 32.67
N ALA A 117 -15.11 -31.20 33.50
CA ALA A 117 -14.93 -29.80 33.09
C ALA A 117 -13.49 -29.45 32.65
N GLU A 118 -12.47 -30.02 33.29
CA GLU A 118 -11.06 -29.77 32.95
C GLU A 118 -10.71 -30.46 31.62
N LEU A 119 -11.16 -31.71 31.45
CA LEU A 119 -11.00 -32.47 30.21
C LEU A 119 -11.73 -31.81 29.03
N ALA A 120 -12.96 -31.33 29.25
CA ALA A 120 -13.74 -30.61 28.25
C ALA A 120 -13.02 -29.34 27.78
N LYS A 121 -12.46 -28.55 28.70
CA LYS A 121 -11.74 -27.32 28.35
C LYS A 121 -10.49 -27.57 27.47
N GLN A 122 -9.71 -28.61 27.78
CA GLN A 122 -8.54 -28.97 26.97
C GLN A 122 -8.98 -29.48 25.59
N THR A 123 -10.03 -30.28 25.55
CA THR A 123 -10.60 -30.84 24.32
C THR A 123 -11.17 -29.74 23.41
N ASP A 124 -11.94 -28.80 23.96
CA ASP A 124 -12.47 -27.66 23.21
C ASP A 124 -11.37 -26.80 22.59
N THR A 125 -10.27 -26.61 23.33
CA THR A 125 -9.11 -25.88 22.81
C THR A 125 -8.46 -26.63 21.65
N TRP A 126 -8.30 -27.95 21.77
CA TRP A 126 -7.79 -28.81 20.71
C TRP A 126 -8.66 -28.73 19.45
N LEU A 127 -9.98 -28.93 19.60
CA LEU A 127 -10.95 -28.90 18.50
C LEU A 127 -10.97 -27.55 17.79
N THR A 128 -10.93 -26.46 18.55
CA THR A 128 -10.88 -25.10 17.98
C THR A 128 -9.60 -24.91 17.15
N ALA A 129 -8.44 -25.30 17.68
CA ALA A 129 -7.18 -25.14 16.96
C ALA A 129 -7.09 -26.00 15.68
N VAL A 130 -7.64 -27.21 15.71
CA VAL A 130 -7.70 -28.08 14.51
C VAL A 130 -8.65 -27.50 13.46
N THR A 131 -9.87 -27.10 13.84
CA THR A 131 -10.86 -26.53 12.90
C THR A 131 -10.43 -25.18 12.32
N ASP A 132 -9.76 -24.32 13.09
CA ASP A 132 -9.13 -23.09 12.59
C ASP A 132 -8.06 -23.41 11.53
N THR A 133 -7.31 -24.49 11.71
CA THR A 133 -6.30 -24.91 10.74
C THR A 133 -6.93 -25.46 9.46
N LEU A 134 -7.99 -26.25 9.57
CA LEU A 134 -8.71 -26.82 8.42
C LEU A 134 -9.44 -25.75 7.60
N SER A 135 -9.96 -24.71 8.25
CA SER A 135 -10.70 -23.62 7.58
C SER A 135 -9.82 -22.61 6.85
N ARG A 136 -8.48 -22.63 7.04
CA ARG A 136 -7.55 -21.68 6.39
C ARG A 136 -7.60 -21.68 4.86
N PHE A 137 -8.03 -22.78 4.26
CA PHE A 137 -8.14 -22.94 2.81
C PHE A 137 -9.51 -22.53 2.27
N ALA A 138 -10.50 -22.29 3.13
CA ALA A 138 -11.80 -21.79 2.71
C ALA A 138 -11.67 -20.31 2.31
N SER A 139 -11.91 -19.99 1.04
CA SER A 139 -11.83 -18.61 0.53
C SER A 139 -12.84 -17.67 1.19
N HIS A 140 -13.98 -18.22 1.61
CA HIS A 140 -15.07 -17.51 2.29
C HIS A 140 -15.74 -18.43 3.31
N LEU A 141 -15.81 -18.01 4.58
CA LEU A 141 -16.62 -18.70 5.59
C LEU A 141 -18.11 -18.37 5.32
N PRO A 142 -18.99 -19.38 5.15
CA PRO A 142 -20.39 -19.14 4.91
C PRO A 142 -21.06 -18.50 6.13
N ARG A 143 -22.09 -17.66 5.89
CA ARG A 143 -22.88 -17.08 6.98
C ARG A 143 -23.82 -18.15 7.53
N PRO A 144 -23.74 -18.52 8.83
CA PRO A 144 -24.62 -19.52 9.38
C PRO A 144 -26.07 -19.02 9.37
N THR A 145 -26.96 -19.90 8.92
CA THR A 145 -28.42 -19.63 8.85
C THR A 145 -29.12 -20.16 10.10
N ALA A 146 -28.53 -21.15 10.78
CA ALA A 146 -28.95 -21.67 12.07
C ALA A 146 -27.75 -21.78 13.03
N LEU A 147 -28.03 -21.83 14.35
CA LEU A 147 -27.01 -21.97 15.38
C LEU A 147 -27.33 -23.17 16.29
N ALA A 148 -26.32 -24.00 16.55
CA ALA A 148 -26.41 -25.10 17.50
C ALA A 148 -26.14 -24.61 18.93
N GLU A 149 -26.95 -25.07 19.88
CA GLU A 149 -26.81 -24.77 21.31
C GLU A 149 -26.80 -26.08 22.12
N PRO A 150 -25.89 -26.25 23.11
CA PRO A 150 -25.83 -27.47 23.91
C PRO A 150 -27.15 -27.77 24.65
N GLY A 151 -27.56 -29.04 24.66
CA GLY A 151 -28.76 -29.53 25.34
C GLY A 151 -30.06 -29.37 24.53
N LEU A 152 -29.99 -28.84 23.32
CA LEU A 152 -31.15 -28.58 22.48
C LEU A 152 -31.21 -29.58 21.30
N THR A 153 -32.37 -30.23 21.14
CA THR A 153 -32.66 -31.07 19.97
C THR A 153 -33.58 -30.29 19.03
N GLN A 154 -33.16 -30.10 17.78
CA GLN A 154 -33.90 -29.30 16.80
C GLN A 154 -34.06 -30.06 15.48
N THR A 155 -35.25 -29.96 14.87
CA THR A 155 -35.49 -30.37 13.49
C THR A 155 -35.24 -29.16 12.59
N LEU A 156 -34.27 -29.28 11.70
CA LEU A 156 -33.80 -28.18 10.84
C LEU A 156 -34.03 -28.53 9.37
N ALA A 157 -34.61 -27.60 8.62
CA ALA A 157 -34.64 -27.63 7.16
C ALA A 157 -33.23 -27.37 6.57
N PRO A 158 -33.01 -27.56 5.26
CA PRO A 158 -31.70 -27.37 4.62
C PRO A 158 -31.09 -26.00 4.97
N CYS A 159 -29.94 -26.01 5.65
CA CYS A 159 -29.33 -24.81 6.19
C CYS A 159 -27.83 -25.01 6.49
N THR A 160 -27.12 -23.90 6.70
CA THR A 160 -25.75 -23.93 7.24
C THR A 160 -25.81 -23.70 8.75
N LEU A 161 -25.39 -24.71 9.51
CA LEU A 161 -25.36 -24.75 10.96
C LEU A 161 -23.94 -24.47 11.47
N SER A 162 -23.79 -23.59 12.46
CA SER A 162 -22.53 -23.34 13.16
C SER A 162 -22.82 -22.98 14.63
N VAL A 163 -21.82 -22.52 15.39
CA VAL A 163 -21.97 -22.20 16.82
C VAL A 163 -21.56 -20.77 17.14
N ARG A 164 -22.24 -20.17 18.13
CA ARG A 164 -21.94 -18.78 18.55
C ARG A 164 -20.74 -18.72 19.52
N ARG A 165 -20.61 -19.68 20.44
CA ARG A 165 -19.57 -19.74 21.49
C ARG A 165 -19.27 -21.19 21.85
N GLY A 166 -18.02 -21.48 22.16
CA GLY A 166 -17.58 -22.81 22.60
C GLY A 166 -17.60 -23.84 21.47
N VAL A 167 -17.55 -25.11 21.87
CA VAL A 167 -17.71 -26.27 20.99
C VAL A 167 -19.03 -26.96 21.30
N VAL A 168 -19.77 -27.34 20.26
CA VAL A 168 -21.03 -28.08 20.37
C VAL A 168 -20.95 -29.31 19.50
N TRP A 169 -21.23 -30.48 20.08
CA TRP A 169 -21.28 -31.75 19.36
C TRP A 169 -22.69 -31.97 18.86
N VAL A 170 -22.87 -32.16 17.56
CA VAL A 170 -24.18 -32.44 16.96
C VAL A 170 -24.25 -33.90 16.50
N SER A 171 -25.41 -34.54 16.71
CA SER A 171 -25.66 -35.91 16.24
C SER A 171 -25.57 -36.00 14.72
N GLN A 172 -25.07 -37.13 14.23
CA GLN A 172 -24.86 -37.37 12.82
C GLN A 172 -26.21 -37.51 12.07
N PRO A 173 -26.43 -36.73 10.99
CA PRO A 173 -27.57 -36.91 10.07
C PRO A 173 -27.47 -38.23 9.28
N SER A 174 -28.56 -38.63 8.61
CA SER A 174 -28.51 -39.76 7.69
C SER A 174 -27.52 -39.54 6.55
N ARG A 175 -26.98 -40.64 5.99
CA ARG A 175 -26.04 -40.59 4.87
C ARG A 175 -26.59 -39.77 3.70
N GLY A 176 -25.78 -38.87 3.16
CA GLY A 176 -26.12 -37.92 2.09
C GLY A 176 -26.88 -36.66 2.54
N ALA A 177 -27.31 -36.57 3.80
CA ALA A 177 -28.12 -35.45 4.28
C ALA A 177 -27.29 -34.25 4.76
N SER A 178 -25.96 -34.40 4.90
CA SER A 178 -25.11 -33.30 5.40
C SER A 178 -23.67 -33.35 4.92
N LEU A 179 -23.05 -32.17 4.83
CA LEU A 179 -21.63 -32.00 4.55
C LEU A 179 -20.98 -31.15 5.64
N TYR A 180 -19.93 -31.70 6.25
CA TYR A 180 -19.06 -30.95 7.15
C TYR A 180 -18.10 -30.09 6.33
N MET A 181 -18.08 -28.79 6.62
CA MET A 181 -17.31 -27.77 5.89
C MET A 181 -17.49 -27.84 4.36
N ASP A 182 -18.70 -28.17 3.90
CA ASP A 182 -19.08 -28.36 2.49
C ASP A 182 -18.30 -29.44 1.72
N MET A 183 -17.52 -30.28 2.40
CA MET A 183 -16.60 -31.22 1.73
C MET A 183 -16.80 -32.69 2.10
N VAL A 184 -17.08 -33.01 3.38
CA VAL A 184 -17.06 -34.40 3.86
C VAL A 184 -18.40 -34.77 4.49
N ASP A 185 -19.02 -35.85 4.01
CA ASP A 185 -20.15 -36.47 4.69
C ASP A 185 -19.63 -37.45 5.75
N GLN A 186 -19.89 -37.13 7.02
CA GLN A 186 -19.46 -37.94 8.16
C GLN A 186 -20.02 -39.38 8.08
N ALA A 187 -21.22 -39.55 7.53
CA ALA A 187 -21.89 -40.83 7.47
C ALA A 187 -21.26 -41.82 6.48
N GLU A 188 -20.38 -41.36 5.61
CA GLU A 188 -19.59 -42.23 4.74
C GLU A 188 -18.36 -42.81 5.44
N LEU A 189 -17.91 -42.19 6.53
CA LEU A 189 -16.73 -42.58 7.28
C LEU A 189 -17.06 -43.43 8.52
N THR A 190 -18.33 -43.53 8.88
CA THR A 190 -18.79 -44.38 9.99
C THR A 190 -19.17 -45.78 9.51
N ASP A 191 -18.49 -46.81 10.03
CA ASP A 191 -18.88 -48.20 9.83
C ASP A 191 -20.28 -48.47 10.39
N ALA A 192 -21.11 -49.20 9.63
CA ALA A 192 -22.52 -49.50 9.93
C ALA A 192 -22.76 -50.37 11.19
N GLY A 193 -21.74 -50.60 12.02
CA GLY A 193 -21.77 -51.46 13.21
C GLY A 193 -21.29 -50.81 14.50
N SER A 194 -21.05 -49.50 14.56
CA SER A 194 -20.65 -48.82 15.80
C SER A 194 -21.82 -48.69 16.79
N SER A 195 -21.60 -49.04 18.05
CA SER A 195 -22.61 -49.08 19.11
C SER A 195 -22.91 -47.71 19.76
N HIS A 196 -22.23 -46.65 19.32
CA HIS A 196 -22.38 -45.29 19.86
C HIS A 196 -22.87 -44.34 18.77
N GLU A 197 -23.79 -43.45 19.14
CA GLU A 197 -24.29 -42.39 18.27
C GLU A 197 -23.14 -41.48 17.83
N ALA A 198 -22.85 -41.46 16.54
CA ALA A 198 -21.78 -40.65 15.99
C ALA A 198 -22.13 -39.16 16.07
N VAL A 199 -21.16 -38.35 16.48
CA VAL A 199 -21.32 -36.92 16.73
C VAL A 199 -20.15 -36.16 16.13
N ILE A 200 -20.37 -34.92 15.67
CA ILE A 200 -19.33 -34.07 15.07
C ILE A 200 -19.25 -32.72 15.80
N PRO A 201 -18.05 -32.19 16.08
CA PRO A 201 -17.90 -30.94 16.78
C PRO A 201 -18.01 -29.75 15.82
N LEU A 202 -18.89 -28.82 16.17
CA LEU A 202 -18.99 -27.50 15.58
C LEU A 202 -18.28 -26.47 16.45
N THR A 203 -17.44 -25.67 15.81
CA THR A 203 -16.71 -24.53 16.38
C THR A 203 -17.12 -23.26 15.61
N ARG A 204 -16.59 -22.10 15.99
CA ARG A 204 -16.89 -20.85 15.29
C ARG A 204 -16.42 -20.81 13.83
N THR A 205 -15.45 -21.67 13.50
CA THR A 205 -14.80 -21.71 12.18
C THR A 205 -15.16 -22.96 11.39
N SER A 206 -15.91 -23.90 11.99
CA SER A 206 -16.52 -25.02 11.27
C SER A 206 -18.03 -24.84 11.13
N TRP A 207 -18.58 -25.48 10.11
CA TRP A 207 -20.00 -25.48 9.81
C TRP A 207 -20.43 -26.85 9.28
N LEU A 208 -21.71 -27.16 9.49
CA LEU A 208 -22.38 -28.30 8.89
C LEU A 208 -23.45 -27.77 7.93
N THR A 209 -23.37 -28.18 6.67
CA THR A 209 -24.38 -27.85 5.67
C THR A 209 -25.36 -29.01 5.56
N LEU A 210 -26.59 -28.78 6.00
CA LEU A 210 -27.70 -29.73 5.85
C LEU A 210 -28.31 -29.58 4.46
N LEU A 211 -28.38 -30.70 3.75
CA LEU A 211 -28.97 -30.80 2.42
C LEU A 211 -30.45 -31.18 2.48
N ASP A 212 -30.83 -31.96 3.50
CA ASP A 212 -32.19 -32.43 3.77
C ASP A 212 -32.65 -32.04 5.19
N GLU A 213 -33.95 -32.20 5.45
CA GLU A 213 -34.50 -32.00 6.80
C GLU A 213 -34.00 -33.08 7.77
N ALA A 214 -33.34 -32.66 8.85
CA ALA A 214 -32.75 -33.57 9.83
C ALA A 214 -33.01 -33.11 11.27
N THR A 215 -33.23 -34.07 12.17
CA THR A 215 -33.32 -33.81 13.62
C THR A 215 -31.96 -34.02 14.26
N LEU A 216 -31.38 -32.96 14.82
CA LEU A 216 -30.06 -32.98 15.43
C LEU A 216 -30.14 -32.74 16.93
N ALA A 217 -29.51 -33.61 17.71
CA ALA A 217 -29.27 -33.42 19.12
C ALA A 217 -27.91 -32.76 19.33
N ALA A 218 -27.89 -31.64 20.05
CA ALA A 218 -26.66 -30.92 20.38
C ALA A 218 -26.24 -31.16 21.83
N LYS A 219 -24.98 -31.52 22.07
CA LYS A 219 -24.41 -31.78 23.40
C LYS A 219 -23.13 -30.97 23.62
N SER A 220 -22.80 -30.69 24.89
CA SER A 220 -21.53 -30.06 25.25
C SER A 220 -20.42 -31.11 25.42
N THR A 221 -19.17 -30.71 25.25
CA THR A 221 -18.01 -31.61 25.49
C THR A 221 -17.98 -32.14 26.93
N GLU A 222 -18.44 -31.36 27.90
CA GLU A 222 -18.54 -31.80 29.31
C GLU A 222 -19.59 -32.92 29.49
N THR A 223 -20.73 -32.82 28.80
CA THR A 223 -21.76 -33.87 28.80
C THR A 223 -21.22 -35.17 28.18
N LEU A 224 -20.49 -35.07 27.07
CA LEU A 224 -19.84 -36.24 26.44
C LEU A 224 -18.79 -36.88 27.35
N ALA A 225 -18.05 -36.06 28.11
CA ALA A 225 -17.07 -36.54 29.08
C ALA A 225 -17.74 -37.31 30.24
N GLN A 226 -18.86 -36.81 30.75
CA GLN A 226 -19.65 -37.45 31.82
C GLN A 226 -20.29 -38.78 31.36
N GLU A 227 -20.75 -38.83 30.11
CA GLU A 227 -21.33 -40.02 29.49
C GLU A 227 -20.27 -41.06 29.05
N GLY A 228 -18.97 -40.74 29.15
CA GLY A 228 -17.88 -41.63 28.77
C GLY A 228 -17.71 -41.85 27.26
N VAL A 229 -18.38 -41.06 26.42
CA VAL A 229 -18.38 -41.19 24.94
C VAL A 229 -17.43 -40.19 24.25
N LEU A 230 -16.71 -39.36 25.00
CA LEU A 230 -15.82 -38.34 24.44
C LEU A 230 -14.67 -38.91 23.59
N LEU A 231 -14.05 -40.02 24.00
CA LEU A 231 -12.92 -40.62 23.27
C LEU A 231 -13.35 -41.20 21.91
N PRO A 232 -14.43 -42.01 21.83
CA PRO A 232 -15.00 -42.41 20.53
C PRO A 232 -15.38 -41.22 19.64
N ALA A 233 -15.98 -40.17 20.22
CA ALA A 233 -16.35 -38.96 19.48
C ALA A 233 -15.13 -38.22 18.90
N LEU A 234 -14.03 -38.13 19.68
CA LEU A 234 -12.78 -37.54 19.20
C LEU A 234 -12.15 -38.34 18.06
N ALA A 235 -12.15 -39.67 18.15
CA ALA A 235 -11.65 -40.53 17.10
C ALA A 235 -12.44 -40.34 15.79
N SER A 236 -13.78 -40.24 15.86
CA SER A 236 -14.63 -39.95 14.70
C SER A 236 -14.31 -38.58 14.08
N PHE A 237 -14.14 -37.55 14.91
CA PHE A 237 -13.74 -36.23 14.43
C PHE A 237 -12.34 -36.25 13.76
N HIS A 238 -11.37 -36.95 14.34
CA HIS A 238 -10.02 -37.02 13.76
C HIS A 238 -10.02 -37.67 12.37
N ALA A 239 -10.85 -38.71 12.15
CA ALA A 239 -11.02 -39.31 10.83
C ALA A 239 -11.56 -38.30 9.81
N VAL A 240 -12.60 -37.54 10.17
CA VAL A 240 -13.15 -36.46 9.32
C VAL A 240 -12.10 -35.37 9.06
N ALA A 241 -11.36 -34.96 10.10
CA ALA A 241 -10.32 -33.94 10.00
C ALA A 241 -9.17 -34.36 9.07
N PHE A 242 -8.73 -35.62 9.12
CA PHE A 242 -7.68 -36.14 8.23
C PHE A 242 -8.17 -36.26 6.78
N ASN A 243 -9.42 -36.66 6.56
CA ASN A 243 -10.02 -36.67 5.22
C ASN A 243 -10.09 -35.25 4.62
N LEU A 244 -10.57 -34.28 5.40
CA LEU A 244 -10.60 -32.87 5.00
C LEU A 244 -9.22 -32.33 4.63
N GLU A 245 -8.19 -32.63 5.43
CA GLU A 245 -6.84 -32.14 5.14
C GLU A 245 -6.24 -32.82 3.90
N ARG A 246 -6.58 -34.09 3.63
CA ARG A 246 -6.20 -34.79 2.39
C ARG A 246 -6.83 -34.10 1.16
N LEU A 247 -8.12 -33.74 1.24
CA LEU A 247 -8.80 -32.98 0.19
C LEU A 247 -8.18 -31.59 0.00
N ASN A 248 -7.94 -30.85 1.08
CA ASN A 248 -7.27 -29.54 1.05
C ASN A 248 -5.90 -29.62 0.37
N ARG A 249 -5.10 -30.65 0.64
CA ARG A 249 -3.81 -30.87 -0.02
C ARG A 249 -3.93 -31.12 -1.51
N ARG A 250 -4.90 -31.94 -1.94
CA ARG A 250 -5.16 -32.18 -3.37
C ARG A 250 -5.59 -30.90 -4.08
N LEU A 251 -6.46 -30.10 -3.47
CA LEU A 251 -6.89 -28.81 -3.99
C LEU A 251 -5.72 -27.81 -4.10
N ALA A 252 -4.88 -27.73 -3.08
CA ALA A 252 -3.70 -26.85 -3.09
C ALA A 252 -2.71 -27.18 -4.23
N VAL A 253 -2.50 -28.47 -4.53
CA VAL A 253 -1.66 -28.90 -5.67
C VAL A 253 -2.28 -28.48 -7.01
N VAL A 254 -3.60 -28.56 -7.13
CA VAL A 254 -4.31 -28.11 -8.34
C VAL A 254 -4.21 -26.59 -8.51
N ASP A 255 -4.35 -25.82 -7.43
CA ASP A 255 -4.20 -24.37 -7.46
C ASP A 255 -2.77 -23.93 -7.84
N ASP A 256 -1.75 -24.59 -7.28
CA ASP A 256 -0.35 -24.34 -7.66
C ASP A 256 -0.09 -24.68 -9.13
N ALA A 257 -0.65 -25.80 -9.62
CA ALA A 257 -0.56 -26.18 -11.03
C ALA A 257 -1.27 -25.17 -11.95
N ASN A 258 -2.42 -24.64 -11.54
CA ASN A 258 -3.14 -23.60 -12.27
C ASN A 258 -2.34 -22.30 -12.31
N LEU A 259 -1.76 -21.88 -11.18
CA LEU A 259 -0.90 -20.70 -11.10
C LEU A 259 0.35 -20.85 -11.98
N GLU A 260 0.96 -22.04 -11.99
CA GLU A 260 2.10 -22.34 -12.86
C GLU A 260 1.72 -22.37 -14.34
N ARG A 261 0.52 -22.86 -14.68
CA ARG A 261 -0.04 -22.81 -16.04
C ARG A 261 -0.30 -21.37 -16.49
N GLU A 262 -0.79 -20.50 -15.62
CA GLU A 262 -0.93 -19.07 -15.91
C GLU A 262 0.45 -18.39 -16.14
N ARG A 263 1.42 -18.67 -15.26
CA ARG A 263 2.80 -18.16 -15.37
C ARG A 263 3.47 -18.61 -16.66
N THR A 264 3.35 -19.88 -17.03
CA THR A 264 3.92 -20.43 -18.27
C THR A 264 3.24 -19.87 -19.52
N THR A 265 1.93 -19.68 -19.49
CA THR A 265 1.20 -19.01 -20.59
C THR A 265 1.67 -17.57 -20.78
N SER A 266 1.86 -16.83 -19.68
CA SER A 266 2.43 -15.47 -19.68
C SER A 266 3.89 -15.45 -20.17
N ARG A 267 4.70 -16.44 -19.79
CA ARG A 267 6.08 -16.59 -20.26
C ARG A 267 6.14 -16.88 -21.76
N ARG A 268 5.28 -17.78 -22.26
CA ARG A 268 5.21 -18.12 -23.69
C ARG A 268 4.79 -16.93 -24.55
N THR A 269 3.82 -16.13 -24.10
CA THR A 269 3.44 -14.91 -24.82
C THR A 269 4.58 -13.89 -24.83
N ALA A 270 5.29 -13.71 -23.70
CA ALA A 270 6.47 -12.86 -23.61
C ALA A 270 7.64 -13.35 -24.50
N GLU A 271 7.90 -14.66 -24.55
CA GLU A 271 8.93 -15.26 -25.40
C GLU A 271 8.58 -15.13 -26.89
N THR A 272 7.33 -15.38 -27.26
CA THR A 272 6.86 -15.24 -28.64
C THR A 272 6.98 -13.79 -29.12
N ALA A 273 6.64 -12.82 -28.25
CA ALA A 273 6.87 -11.40 -28.52
C ALA A 273 8.38 -11.09 -28.65
N ALA A 274 9.24 -11.65 -27.81
CA ALA A 274 10.70 -11.47 -27.91
C ALA A 274 11.29 -12.07 -29.19
N ARG A 275 10.84 -13.25 -29.62
CA ARG A 275 11.24 -13.88 -30.90
C ARG A 275 10.80 -13.05 -32.10
N ARG A 276 9.56 -12.53 -32.11
CA ARG A 276 9.07 -11.62 -33.16
C ARG A 276 9.92 -10.34 -33.24
N ARG A 277 10.34 -9.78 -32.10
CA ARG A 277 11.23 -8.61 -32.03
C ARG A 277 12.63 -8.89 -32.62
N LEU A 278 13.17 -10.10 -32.48
CA LEU A 278 14.45 -10.50 -33.08
C LEU A 278 14.37 -10.57 -34.62
N PHE A 279 13.22 -10.93 -35.19
CA PHE A 279 13.02 -10.92 -36.65
C PHE A 279 12.93 -9.51 -37.25
N ASN A 280 12.52 -8.51 -36.46
CA ASN A 280 12.43 -7.10 -36.88
C ASN A 280 13.76 -6.32 -36.81
N ILE A 281 14.91 -6.99 -36.61
CA ILE A 281 16.23 -6.34 -36.57
C ILE A 281 16.71 -5.89 -37.96
N TYR A 282 16.14 -6.42 -39.04
CA TYR A 282 16.44 -5.97 -40.40
C TYR A 282 15.51 -4.82 -40.82
N ASP A 283 15.88 -3.62 -40.39
CA ASP A 283 15.31 -2.31 -40.72
C ASP A 283 15.22 -2.11 -42.26
N ARG A 284 14.11 -2.53 -42.88
CA ARG A 284 13.76 -2.14 -44.26
C ARG A 284 12.66 -1.08 -44.22
N PRO A 285 12.85 0.07 -44.88
CA PRO A 285 11.81 1.08 -44.97
C PRO A 285 10.74 0.57 -45.94
N ALA A 286 9.57 0.23 -45.42
CA ALA A 286 8.40 -0.08 -46.22
C ALA A 286 7.55 1.17 -46.41
N ASP A 287 7.23 1.41 -47.67
CA ASP A 287 6.54 2.57 -48.22
C ASP A 287 5.13 2.75 -47.63
N ARG A 288 4.69 4.00 -47.57
CA ARG A 288 3.39 4.40 -47.02
C ARG A 288 2.32 4.23 -48.07
N ASP A 289 1.40 3.29 -47.86
CA ASP A 289 -0.04 3.44 -48.12
C ASP A 289 -0.80 2.19 -47.63
N ALA A 290 -1.94 2.39 -46.93
CA ALA A 290 -3.14 1.52 -46.89
C ALA A 290 -4.01 1.67 -45.61
N ASP A 291 -5.15 2.32 -45.82
CA ASP A 291 -6.55 2.02 -45.43
C ASP A 291 -7.00 1.56 -44.02
N VAL A 292 -7.67 2.54 -43.37
CA VAL A 292 -9.04 2.63 -42.80
C VAL A 292 -9.53 1.68 -41.69
N GLU A 293 -9.22 0.38 -41.59
CA GLU A 293 -9.84 -0.45 -40.52
C GLU A 293 -9.03 -0.54 -39.19
N ASP A 294 -7.71 -0.38 -39.23
CA ASP A 294 -6.82 -0.38 -38.04
C ASP A 294 -6.56 1.04 -37.47
N THR A 295 -7.29 2.04 -37.95
CA THR A 295 -7.10 3.47 -37.62
C THR A 295 -7.65 3.85 -36.24
N ALA A 296 -8.70 3.18 -35.74
CA ALA A 296 -9.40 3.61 -34.53
C ALA A 296 -8.51 3.62 -33.27
N LEU A 297 -7.70 2.57 -33.06
CA LEU A 297 -6.75 2.52 -31.95
C LEU A 297 -5.64 3.56 -32.12
N GLY A 298 -5.07 3.67 -33.33
CA GLY A 298 -4.05 4.65 -33.65
C GLY A 298 -4.53 6.09 -33.47
N ASP A 299 -5.77 6.38 -33.85
CA ASP A 299 -6.39 7.69 -33.72
C ASP A 299 -6.78 8.01 -32.29
N ALA A 300 -7.30 7.03 -31.52
CA ALA A 300 -7.50 7.19 -30.08
C ALA A 300 -6.17 7.51 -29.38
N LEU A 301 -5.07 6.80 -29.73
CA LEU A 301 -3.74 7.08 -29.21
C LEU A 301 -3.21 8.44 -29.66
N ARG A 302 -3.44 8.88 -30.89
CA ARG A 302 -3.07 10.23 -31.36
C ARG A 302 -3.84 11.32 -30.61
N ILE A 303 -5.13 11.12 -30.34
CA ILE A 303 -5.95 12.05 -29.54
C ILE A 303 -5.36 12.17 -28.12
N ILE A 304 -5.08 11.04 -27.48
CA ILE A 304 -4.44 11.00 -26.16
C ILE A 304 -3.03 11.62 -26.21
N GLY A 305 -2.26 11.33 -27.26
CA GLY A 305 -0.91 11.82 -27.49
C GLY A 305 -0.85 13.34 -27.60
N ARG A 306 -1.76 13.94 -28.39
CA ARG A 306 -1.91 15.40 -28.49
C ARG A 306 -2.24 16.03 -27.14
N HIS A 307 -3.11 15.40 -26.35
CA HIS A 307 -3.47 15.90 -25.03
C HIS A 307 -2.31 15.78 -24.02
N GLN A 308 -1.59 14.65 -24.01
CA GLN A 308 -0.51 14.36 -23.06
C GLN A 308 0.88 14.86 -23.47
N GLY A 309 1.04 15.31 -24.72
CA GLY A 309 2.34 15.60 -25.31
C GLY A 309 3.19 14.34 -25.53
N ILE A 310 2.54 13.21 -25.83
CA ILE A 310 3.18 11.94 -26.18
C ILE A 310 3.14 11.77 -27.69
N ASP A 311 4.29 11.47 -28.28
CA ASP A 311 4.41 11.15 -29.70
C ASP A 311 4.28 9.63 -29.89
N PHE A 312 3.07 9.18 -30.23
CA PHE A 312 2.82 7.78 -30.53
C PHE A 312 3.23 7.45 -31.96
N ARG A 313 4.24 6.61 -32.10
CA ARG A 313 4.72 6.05 -33.37
C ARG A 313 3.96 4.76 -33.65
N ILE A 314 3.09 4.80 -34.65
CA ILE A 314 2.36 3.62 -35.11
C ILE A 314 3.30 2.88 -36.08
N PRO A 315 3.72 1.65 -35.76
CA PRO A 315 4.60 0.88 -36.64
C PRO A 315 3.88 0.54 -37.96
N PRO A 316 4.58 0.53 -39.10
CA PRO A 316 4.01 0.08 -40.36
C PRO A 316 3.62 -1.41 -40.28
N ARG A 317 2.53 -1.78 -40.95
CA ARG A 317 2.09 -3.18 -41.05
C ARG A 317 3.18 -4.00 -41.75
N SER A 318 3.64 -5.06 -41.11
CA SER A 318 4.43 -6.11 -41.77
C SER A 318 3.46 -6.97 -42.58
N THR A 319 3.64 -7.01 -43.90
CA THR A 319 2.81 -7.78 -44.85
C THR A 319 2.82 -9.30 -44.63
N LEU A 320 3.57 -9.80 -43.64
CA LEU A 320 3.75 -11.23 -43.36
C LEU A 320 3.00 -11.73 -42.12
N SER A 321 2.26 -10.88 -41.40
CA SER A 321 1.54 -11.28 -40.18
C SER A 321 0.08 -10.83 -40.22
N ASP A 322 -0.83 -11.80 -40.25
CA ASP A 322 -2.30 -11.68 -40.29
C ASP A 322 -2.92 -11.17 -38.95
N SER A 323 -2.14 -10.51 -38.10
CA SER A 323 -2.56 -10.05 -36.77
C SER A 323 -2.62 -8.52 -36.72
N PRO A 324 -3.71 -7.93 -36.19
CA PRO A 324 -3.84 -6.48 -36.06
C PRO A 324 -2.74 -5.90 -35.16
N VAL A 325 -2.34 -4.65 -35.42
CA VAL A 325 -1.31 -3.95 -34.63
C VAL A 325 -1.83 -3.79 -33.19
N GLY A 326 -1.20 -4.48 -32.25
CA GLY A 326 -1.58 -4.45 -30.85
C GLY A 326 -1.17 -3.15 -30.17
N LEU A 327 -1.86 -2.79 -29.08
CA LEU A 327 -1.46 -1.66 -28.23
C LEU A 327 0.01 -1.76 -27.79
N VAL A 328 0.48 -2.97 -27.48
CA VAL A 328 1.87 -3.22 -27.06
C VAL A 328 2.87 -2.86 -28.16
N ASP A 329 2.56 -3.14 -29.42
CA ASP A 329 3.44 -2.84 -30.55
C ASP A 329 3.62 -1.33 -30.74
N VAL A 330 2.53 -0.57 -30.59
CA VAL A 330 2.56 0.91 -30.64
C VAL A 330 3.36 1.46 -29.46
N LEU A 331 3.18 0.91 -28.25
CA LEU A 331 3.90 1.36 -27.06
C LEU A 331 5.41 1.12 -27.15
N ASP A 332 5.82 -0.04 -27.66
CA ASP A 332 7.22 -0.38 -27.88
C ASP A 332 7.86 0.52 -28.94
N ALA A 333 7.20 0.69 -30.10
CA ALA A 333 7.68 1.56 -31.18
C ALA A 333 7.77 3.04 -30.75
N SER A 334 6.86 3.47 -29.88
CA SER A 334 6.84 4.83 -29.31
C SER A 334 7.80 4.99 -28.13
N GLY A 335 8.26 3.88 -27.53
CA GLY A 335 9.01 3.90 -26.28
C GLY A 335 8.22 4.50 -25.12
N VAL A 336 6.92 4.19 -25.03
CA VAL A 336 5.98 4.73 -24.05
C VAL A 336 5.60 3.63 -23.06
N ARG A 337 5.67 3.92 -21.77
CA ARG A 337 5.18 3.00 -20.74
C ARG A 337 3.69 3.21 -20.49
N ALA A 338 2.99 2.12 -20.22
CA ALA A 338 1.59 2.15 -19.85
C ALA A 338 1.33 1.29 -18.62
N ARG A 339 0.29 1.64 -17.86
CA ARG A 339 -0.27 0.80 -16.79
C ARG A 339 -1.74 0.54 -17.06
N ARG A 340 -2.19 -0.65 -16.67
CA ARG A 340 -3.62 -0.99 -16.65
C ARG A 340 -4.24 -0.43 -15.36
N VAL A 341 -5.37 0.24 -15.49
CA VAL A 341 -6.17 0.77 -14.39
C VAL A 341 -7.56 0.19 -14.46
N ARG A 342 -8.19 -0.01 -13.30
CA ARG A 342 -9.57 -0.49 -13.22
C ARG A 342 -10.49 0.62 -12.75
N PHE A 343 -11.67 0.70 -13.35
CA PHE A 343 -12.73 1.56 -12.84
C PHE A 343 -13.38 0.88 -11.64
N GLU A 344 -13.56 1.64 -10.55
CA GLU A 344 -14.25 1.15 -9.37
C GLU A 344 -15.77 1.08 -9.65
N SER A 345 -16.36 -0.10 -9.42
CA SER A 345 -17.79 -0.36 -9.62
C SER A 345 -18.62 0.51 -8.68
N GLY A 346 -19.41 1.43 -9.22
CA GLY A 346 -20.21 2.40 -8.43
C GLY A 346 -19.47 3.69 -8.05
N GLY A 347 -18.19 3.82 -8.36
CA GLY A 347 -17.40 5.03 -8.12
C GLY A 347 -17.63 6.12 -9.17
N SER A 348 -17.65 7.39 -8.76
CA SER A 348 -17.84 8.54 -9.68
C SER A 348 -16.54 9.04 -10.33
N TRP A 349 -15.70 8.11 -10.81
CA TRP A 349 -14.36 8.39 -11.36
C TRP A 349 -14.38 9.43 -12.50
N TRP A 350 -15.47 9.48 -13.27
CA TRP A 350 -15.66 10.43 -14.38
C TRP A 350 -15.79 11.88 -13.91
N ARG A 351 -16.05 12.15 -12.62
CA ARG A 351 -16.03 13.50 -12.01
C ARG A 351 -14.63 13.95 -11.63
N GLY A 352 -13.74 12.98 -11.41
CA GLY A 352 -12.33 13.24 -11.17
C GLY A 352 -11.63 13.74 -12.43
N ASP A 353 -10.32 13.86 -12.31
CA ASP A 353 -9.48 14.32 -13.39
C ASP A 353 -8.16 13.56 -13.41
N SER A 354 -8.24 12.24 -13.32
CA SER A 354 -7.07 11.42 -13.63
C SER A 354 -6.59 11.73 -15.06
N THR A 355 -5.33 11.43 -15.34
CA THR A 355 -4.71 11.70 -16.66
C THR A 355 -5.52 11.05 -17.80
N ALA A 356 -5.36 11.49 -19.05
CA ALA A 356 -6.02 10.87 -20.20
C ALA A 356 -5.87 9.34 -20.23
N LEU A 357 -6.97 8.64 -20.51
CA LEU A 357 -7.06 7.18 -20.49
C LEU A 357 -7.49 6.67 -21.86
N LEU A 358 -7.02 5.48 -22.23
CA LEU A 358 -7.61 4.67 -23.29
C LEU A 358 -8.54 3.65 -22.66
N ALA A 359 -9.83 3.76 -22.94
CA ALA A 359 -10.83 2.78 -22.51
C ALA A 359 -11.38 2.02 -23.70
N PHE A 360 -12.13 0.95 -23.42
CA PHE A 360 -12.78 0.15 -24.44
C PHE A 360 -14.27 0.09 -24.15
N ARG A 361 -15.10 0.23 -25.17
CA ARG A 361 -16.55 0.14 -25.01
C ARG A 361 -16.98 -1.32 -24.83
N ALA A 362 -17.93 -1.58 -23.94
CA ALA A 362 -18.34 -2.93 -23.57
C ALA A 362 -19.05 -3.68 -24.71
N ARG A 363 -19.82 -2.96 -25.54
CA ARG A 363 -20.66 -3.54 -26.62
C ARG A 363 -19.87 -4.08 -27.81
N ASP A 364 -18.87 -3.34 -28.28
CA ASP A 364 -18.19 -3.53 -29.57
C ASP A 364 -16.67 -3.66 -29.41
N GLY A 365 -16.15 -3.50 -28.18
CA GLY A 365 -14.72 -3.56 -27.90
C GLY A 365 -13.91 -2.41 -28.50
N GLN A 366 -14.56 -1.39 -29.07
CA GLN A 366 -13.83 -0.32 -29.76
C GLN A 366 -13.05 0.56 -28.78
N PRO A 367 -11.83 0.99 -29.16
CA PRO A 367 -11.02 1.91 -28.36
C PRO A 367 -11.65 3.30 -28.34
N VAL A 368 -11.71 3.92 -27.17
CA VAL A 368 -12.17 5.30 -26.99
C VAL A 368 -11.18 6.08 -26.14
N ALA A 369 -10.98 7.35 -26.50
CA ALA A 369 -10.11 8.26 -25.75
C ALA A 369 -10.92 8.98 -24.67
N LEU A 370 -10.53 8.83 -23.41
CA LEU A 370 -11.10 9.56 -22.28
C LEU A 370 -10.16 10.71 -21.90
N LEU A 371 -10.60 11.95 -22.13
CA LEU A 371 -9.83 13.15 -21.79
C LEU A 371 -10.47 13.89 -20.61
N PRO A 372 -9.71 14.25 -19.56
CA PRO A 372 -10.21 15.11 -18.50
C PRO A 372 -10.39 16.55 -19.01
N GLY A 373 -11.51 17.19 -18.65
CA GLY A 373 -11.70 18.62 -18.88
C GLY A 373 -10.87 19.49 -17.94
N MET A 374 -10.75 20.79 -18.26
CA MET A 374 -10.03 21.76 -17.43
C MET A 374 -10.55 21.83 -15.98
N PHE A 375 -11.87 21.66 -15.79
CA PHE A 375 -12.55 21.71 -14.48
C PHE A 375 -12.80 20.35 -13.83
N GLY A 376 -12.05 19.33 -14.25
CA GLY A 376 -12.45 17.94 -14.06
C GLY A 376 -13.69 17.62 -14.88
N ARG A 377 -14.12 16.36 -14.87
CA ARG A 377 -15.12 15.77 -15.77
C ARG A 377 -14.53 15.29 -17.08
N TYR A 378 -14.63 13.99 -17.29
CA TYR A 378 -14.15 13.34 -18.49
C TYR A 378 -15.07 13.55 -19.69
N ARG A 379 -14.44 13.61 -20.86
CA ARG A 379 -15.10 13.53 -22.17
C ARG A 379 -14.61 12.27 -22.88
N GLU A 380 -15.56 11.49 -23.37
CA GLU A 380 -15.33 10.38 -24.31
C GLU A 380 -15.21 11.00 -25.71
N ILE A 381 -14.09 10.71 -26.38
CA ILE A 381 -13.89 11.04 -27.77
C ILE A 381 -13.80 9.73 -28.53
N ASP A 382 -14.80 9.51 -29.38
CA ASP A 382 -14.85 8.37 -30.28
C ASP A 382 -13.92 8.66 -31.47
N PRO A 383 -12.93 7.79 -31.75
CA PRO A 383 -11.93 8.03 -32.80
C PRO A 383 -12.52 8.00 -34.21
N VAL A 384 -13.58 7.20 -34.43
CA VAL A 384 -14.22 7.03 -35.75
C VAL A 384 -15.11 8.22 -36.06
N SER A 385 -15.98 8.61 -35.13
CA SER A 385 -16.91 9.72 -35.33
C SER A 385 -16.32 11.10 -35.00
N LYS A 386 -15.15 11.15 -34.34
CA LYS A 386 -14.50 12.35 -33.78
C LYS A 386 -15.41 13.20 -32.88
N ARG A 387 -16.55 12.63 -32.43
CA ARG A 387 -17.49 13.33 -31.55
C ARG A 387 -16.97 13.28 -30.12
N SER A 388 -16.94 14.45 -29.48
CA SER A 388 -16.63 14.59 -28.06
C SER A 388 -17.92 14.67 -27.26
N VAL A 389 -18.15 13.69 -26.41
CA VAL A 389 -19.35 13.60 -25.55
C VAL A 389 -18.92 13.55 -24.10
N ARG A 390 -19.70 14.18 -23.21
CA ARG A 390 -19.41 14.16 -21.78
C ARG A 390 -19.73 12.79 -21.19
N VAL A 391 -18.84 12.28 -20.33
CA VAL A 391 -19.07 11.01 -19.62
C VAL A 391 -20.09 11.23 -18.50
N THR A 392 -21.22 10.54 -18.57
CA THR A 392 -22.25 10.41 -17.53
C THR A 392 -22.16 9.04 -16.86
N ALA A 393 -22.93 8.80 -15.80
CA ALA A 393 -22.96 7.49 -15.12
C ALA A 393 -23.32 6.35 -16.09
N ASP A 394 -24.31 6.57 -16.96
CA ASP A 394 -24.76 5.58 -17.94
C ASP A 394 -23.66 5.26 -18.98
N ARG A 395 -22.93 6.27 -19.43
CA ARG A 395 -21.80 6.10 -20.36
C ARG A 395 -20.61 5.43 -19.70
N ALA A 396 -20.34 5.73 -18.43
CA ALA A 396 -19.30 5.07 -17.66
C ALA A 396 -19.60 3.57 -17.48
N GLY A 397 -20.87 3.20 -17.28
CA GLY A 397 -21.31 1.79 -17.23
C GLY A 397 -21.25 1.07 -18.58
N ALA A 398 -21.23 1.81 -19.70
CA ALA A 398 -21.11 1.24 -21.05
C ALA A 398 -19.65 0.96 -21.48
N LEU A 399 -18.66 1.26 -20.61
CA LEU A 399 -17.25 0.97 -20.82
C LEU A 399 -16.86 -0.33 -20.12
N LYS A 400 -15.84 -1.02 -20.63
CA LYS A 400 -15.20 -2.11 -19.91
C LYS A 400 -14.55 -1.58 -18.63
N ASN A 401 -14.50 -2.40 -17.58
CA ASN A 401 -13.90 -2.05 -16.29
C ASN A 401 -12.37 -1.83 -16.33
N GLU A 402 -11.71 -2.06 -17.46
CA GLU A 402 -10.27 -1.88 -17.62
C GLU A 402 -9.96 -0.75 -18.62
N ALA A 403 -9.00 0.09 -18.25
CA ALA A 403 -8.47 1.15 -19.10
C ALA A 403 -6.93 1.21 -19.01
N TRP A 404 -6.32 1.92 -19.94
CA TRP A 404 -4.87 2.13 -19.99
C TRP A 404 -4.52 3.57 -19.74
N MET A 405 -3.51 3.76 -18.89
CA MET A 405 -2.91 5.04 -18.59
C MET A 405 -1.48 5.08 -19.12
N PHE A 406 -1.09 6.17 -19.77
CA PHE A 406 0.21 6.31 -20.42
C PHE A 406 1.12 7.31 -19.69
N TYR A 407 2.42 7.00 -19.65
CA TYR A 407 3.44 7.85 -19.08
C TYR A 407 4.26 8.50 -20.18
N ARG A 408 4.43 9.83 -20.09
CA ARG A 408 5.22 10.57 -21.07
C ARG A 408 6.71 10.26 -20.91
N PRO A 409 7.39 9.73 -21.95
CA PRO A 409 8.81 9.42 -21.85
C PRO A 409 9.68 10.67 -21.95
N LEU A 410 10.89 10.60 -21.38
CA LEU A 410 11.94 11.60 -21.64
C LEU A 410 12.49 11.42 -23.06
N PRO A 411 12.85 12.51 -23.76
CA PRO A 411 13.41 12.41 -25.10
C PRO A 411 14.75 11.66 -25.06
N ALA A 412 15.05 10.88 -26.11
CA ALA A 412 16.24 10.00 -26.17
C ALA A 412 17.59 10.76 -26.18
N ARG A 413 17.56 12.08 -26.42
CA ARG A 413 18.71 13.01 -26.40
C ARG A 413 19.12 13.40 -24.96
N ASN A 414 20.18 14.19 -24.84
CA ASN A 414 20.55 14.83 -23.57
C ASN A 414 19.40 15.73 -23.08
N VAL A 415 18.87 15.41 -21.90
CA VAL A 415 17.74 16.11 -21.28
C VAL A 415 18.25 17.40 -20.64
N LYS A 416 17.65 18.54 -21.00
CA LYS A 416 17.94 19.83 -20.36
C LYS A 416 16.90 20.12 -19.25
N PRO A 417 17.21 20.94 -18.22
CA PRO A 417 16.25 21.31 -17.18
C PRO A 417 14.93 21.88 -17.73
N ARG A 418 14.98 22.61 -18.84
CA ARG A 418 13.79 23.12 -19.55
C ARG A 418 12.85 22.02 -20.06
N ASP A 419 13.39 20.87 -20.44
CA ASP A 419 12.58 19.74 -20.94
C ASP A 419 11.82 19.11 -19.76
N LEU A 420 12.44 19.04 -18.58
CA LEU A 420 11.80 18.60 -17.34
C LEU A 420 10.69 19.56 -16.89
N LEU A 421 10.97 20.87 -16.88
CA LEU A 421 9.97 21.89 -16.53
C LEU A 421 8.77 21.85 -17.49
N ARG A 422 9.02 21.66 -18.79
CA ARG A 422 7.96 21.49 -19.79
C ARG A 422 7.09 20.27 -19.50
N ILE A 423 7.67 19.14 -19.10
CA ILE A 423 6.93 17.93 -18.74
C ILE A 423 6.13 18.14 -17.44
N ALA A 424 6.73 18.79 -16.44
CA ALA A 424 6.10 19.09 -15.16
C ALA A 424 4.85 19.97 -15.31
N LEU A 425 4.93 21.03 -16.12
CA LEU A 425 3.85 22.01 -16.31
C LEU A 425 2.86 21.64 -17.43
N HIS A 426 3.12 20.58 -18.20
CA HIS A 426 2.26 20.20 -19.33
C HIS A 426 0.83 19.89 -18.87
N GLY A 427 -0.16 20.56 -19.45
CA GLY A 427 -1.57 20.33 -19.09
C GLY A 427 -1.96 20.80 -17.69
N SER A 428 -1.11 21.58 -17.02
CA SER A 428 -1.39 22.14 -15.68
C SER A 428 -1.95 23.58 -15.74
N ALA A 429 -2.30 24.07 -16.93
CA ALA A 429 -2.80 25.44 -17.14
C ALA A 429 -4.08 25.74 -16.33
N GLY A 430 -4.98 24.76 -16.20
CA GLY A 430 -6.19 24.91 -15.37
C GLY A 430 -5.88 25.03 -13.88
N ASP A 431 -4.92 24.26 -13.38
CA ASP A 431 -4.47 24.34 -11.98
C ASP A 431 -3.72 25.66 -11.72
N LEU A 432 -2.90 26.12 -12.68
CA LEU A 432 -2.24 27.43 -12.60
C LEU A 432 -3.25 28.58 -12.63
N ALA A 433 -4.27 28.51 -13.49
CA ALA A 433 -5.34 29.50 -13.52
C ALA A 433 -6.11 29.56 -12.20
N ARG A 434 -6.42 28.40 -11.58
CA ARG A 434 -7.02 28.36 -10.23
C ARG A 434 -6.12 29.01 -9.19
N LEU A 435 -4.83 28.74 -9.25
CA LEU A 435 -3.85 29.31 -8.33
C LEU A 435 -3.79 30.83 -8.48
N VAL A 436 -3.81 31.36 -9.70
CA VAL A 436 -3.86 32.82 -9.95
C VAL A 436 -5.20 33.43 -9.54
N ILE A 437 -6.33 32.81 -9.89
CA ILE A 437 -7.68 33.31 -9.58
C ILE A 437 -7.96 33.30 -8.06
N ALA A 438 -7.49 32.28 -7.34
CA ALA A 438 -7.64 32.20 -5.89
C ALA A 438 -6.58 33.04 -5.16
N GLY A 439 -5.35 33.02 -5.69
CA GLY A 439 -4.20 33.71 -5.11
C GLY A 439 -4.32 35.22 -5.20
N LEU A 440 -4.60 35.80 -6.38
CA LEU A 440 -4.65 37.26 -6.57
C LEU A 440 -5.56 37.97 -5.56
N PRO A 441 -6.86 37.63 -5.42
CA PRO A 441 -7.72 38.24 -4.42
C PRO A 441 -7.28 37.91 -3.00
N GLY A 442 -6.82 36.67 -2.77
CA GLY A 442 -6.34 36.22 -1.46
C GLY A 442 -5.16 37.03 -0.94
N GLY A 443 -4.20 37.39 -1.80
CA GLY A 443 -3.09 38.28 -1.42
C GLY A 443 -3.48 39.75 -1.35
N LEU A 444 -4.42 40.21 -2.19
CA LEU A 444 -4.91 41.59 -2.09
C LEU A 444 -5.66 41.83 -0.76
N ILE A 445 -6.40 40.81 -0.27
CA ILE A 445 -7.03 40.82 1.05
C ILE A 445 -6.00 41.00 2.17
N LYS A 446 -4.75 40.51 2.01
CA LYS A 446 -3.68 40.69 3.01
C LYS A 446 -3.26 42.15 3.18
N LEU A 447 -3.57 43.03 2.22
CA LEU A 447 -3.31 44.46 2.31
C LEU A 447 -4.41 45.22 3.08
N LEU A 448 -5.60 44.64 3.22
CA LEU A 448 -6.73 45.30 3.87
C LEU A 448 -6.47 45.72 5.32
N PRO A 449 -5.80 44.93 6.19
CA PRO A 449 -5.48 45.37 7.55
C PRO A 449 -4.66 46.66 7.60
N ALA A 450 -3.67 46.80 6.70
CA ALA A 450 -2.84 48.00 6.60
C ALA A 450 -3.68 49.21 6.16
N LEU A 451 -4.49 49.05 5.11
CA LEU A 451 -5.39 50.09 4.61
C LEU A 451 -6.44 50.50 5.66
N ALA A 452 -6.99 49.52 6.39
CA ALA A 452 -7.92 49.76 7.48
C ALA A 452 -7.28 50.55 8.63
N LEU A 453 -6.02 50.24 8.97
CA LEU A 453 -5.26 50.99 9.97
C LEU A 453 -5.08 52.46 9.56
N GLY A 454 -4.70 52.71 8.31
CA GLY A 454 -4.62 54.07 7.76
C GLY A 454 -5.96 54.81 7.80
N PHE A 455 -7.05 54.14 7.44
CA PHE A 455 -8.39 54.70 7.49
C PHE A 455 -8.81 55.06 8.93
N VAL A 456 -8.55 54.17 9.90
CA VAL A 456 -8.81 54.41 11.32
C VAL A 456 -8.03 55.63 11.81
N ALA A 457 -6.72 55.68 11.52
CA ALA A 457 -5.83 56.75 11.96
C ALA A 457 -6.22 58.12 11.36
N ASN A 458 -6.54 58.18 10.07
CA ASN A 458 -6.85 59.44 9.39
C ASN A 458 -8.28 59.93 9.64
N HIS A 459 -9.29 59.03 9.73
CA HIS A 459 -10.71 59.43 9.72
C HIS A 459 -11.45 59.16 11.03
N ILE A 460 -11.16 58.04 11.72
CA ILE A 460 -11.94 57.62 12.90
C ILE A 460 -11.39 58.26 14.17
N VAL A 461 -10.06 58.31 14.34
CA VAL A 461 -9.42 58.95 15.51
C VAL A 461 -9.72 60.44 15.55
N ALA A 462 -9.78 61.11 14.39
CA ALA A 462 -10.13 62.52 14.31
C ALA A 462 -11.64 62.81 14.48
N GLY A 463 -12.52 61.87 14.08
CA GLY A 463 -13.98 62.06 14.02
C GLY A 463 -14.81 61.44 15.16
N GLY A 464 -14.26 60.51 15.95
CA GLY A 464 -14.89 60.00 17.19
C GLY A 464 -16.14 59.12 17.04
N SER A 465 -16.31 58.37 15.94
CA SER A 465 -17.52 57.55 15.71
C SER A 465 -17.31 56.03 15.92
N ALA A 466 -17.80 55.49 17.04
CA ALA A 466 -17.68 54.07 17.37
C ALA A 466 -18.41 53.13 16.38
N GLY A 467 -19.52 53.59 15.78
CA GLY A 467 -20.30 52.78 14.82
C GLY A 467 -19.52 52.42 13.56
N VAL A 468 -18.74 53.36 13.01
CA VAL A 468 -17.90 53.14 11.81
C VAL A 468 -16.78 52.15 12.12
N LEU A 469 -16.22 52.21 13.33
CA LEU A 469 -15.18 51.27 13.78
C LEU A 469 -15.69 49.83 13.85
N TYR A 470 -16.88 49.59 14.43
CA TYR A 470 -17.47 48.25 14.47
C TYR A 470 -17.82 47.72 13.07
N ALA A 471 -18.35 48.58 12.20
CA ALA A 471 -18.64 48.20 10.81
C ALA A 471 -17.36 47.82 10.03
N LEU A 472 -16.27 48.57 10.22
CA LEU A 472 -14.98 48.28 9.62
C LEU A 472 -14.39 46.96 10.17
N ALA A 473 -14.46 46.74 11.48
CA ALA A 473 -14.00 45.50 12.10
C ALA A 473 -14.78 44.27 11.59
N ALA A 474 -16.11 44.36 11.50
CA ALA A 474 -16.96 43.31 10.93
C ALA A 474 -16.64 43.04 9.45
N THR A 475 -16.41 44.11 8.67
CA THR A 475 -16.01 44.00 7.26
C THR A 475 -14.65 43.32 7.10
N LEU A 476 -13.67 43.68 7.93
CA LEU A 476 -12.34 43.07 7.91
C LEU A 476 -12.39 41.60 8.35
N ALA A 477 -13.22 41.26 9.33
CA ALA A 477 -13.46 39.87 9.72
C ALA A 477 -14.10 39.06 8.57
N GLY A 478 -15.07 39.63 7.86
CA GLY A 478 -15.69 39.02 6.68
C GLY A 478 -14.70 38.76 5.55
N PHE A 479 -13.85 39.76 5.22
CA PHE A 479 -12.77 39.59 4.26
C PHE A 479 -11.70 38.60 4.74
N GLY A 480 -11.42 38.54 6.04
CA GLY A 480 -10.53 37.54 6.63
C GLY A 480 -11.04 36.11 6.42
N LEU A 481 -12.34 35.88 6.62
CA LEU A 481 -12.98 34.58 6.36
C LEU A 481 -12.94 34.22 4.87
N LEU A 482 -13.22 35.18 3.99
CA LEU A 482 -13.08 35.00 2.54
C LEU A 482 -11.63 34.67 2.15
N GLY A 483 -10.66 35.37 2.74
CA GLY A 483 -9.24 35.12 2.57
C GLY A 483 -8.84 33.71 2.98
N ALA A 484 -9.37 33.21 4.11
CA ALA A 484 -9.15 31.84 4.56
C ALA A 484 -9.69 30.79 3.56
N LEU A 485 -10.90 31.02 3.01
CA LEU A 485 -11.49 30.15 1.98
C LEU A 485 -10.67 30.16 0.68
N LEU A 486 -10.21 31.32 0.23
CA LEU A 486 -9.35 31.46 -0.94
C LEU A 486 -7.99 30.78 -0.72
N HIS A 487 -7.43 30.88 0.49
CA HIS A 487 -6.21 30.17 0.86
C HIS A 487 -6.37 28.65 0.82
N LEU A 488 -7.51 28.11 1.27
CA LEU A 488 -7.80 26.68 1.14
C LEU A 488 -7.88 26.24 -0.33
N LEU A 489 -8.52 27.05 -1.19
CA LEU A 489 -8.59 26.78 -2.62
C LEU A 489 -7.20 26.83 -3.27
N GLN A 490 -6.39 27.82 -2.91
CA GLN A 490 -5.01 27.97 -3.37
C GLN A 490 -4.15 26.78 -2.94
N SER A 491 -4.20 26.38 -1.67
CA SER A 491 -3.45 25.24 -1.13
C SER A 491 -3.85 23.92 -1.81
N THR A 492 -5.15 23.73 -2.05
CA THR A 492 -5.65 22.55 -2.79
C THR A 492 -5.17 22.55 -4.25
N ALA A 493 -5.18 23.70 -4.93
CA ALA A 493 -4.67 23.83 -6.28
C ALA A 493 -3.15 23.57 -6.34
N MET A 494 -2.40 24.02 -5.33
CA MET A 494 -0.97 23.74 -5.17
C MET A 494 -0.71 22.25 -5.04
N MET A 495 -1.34 21.57 -4.08
CA MET A 495 -1.16 20.14 -3.85
C MET A 495 -1.45 19.31 -5.10
N ARG A 496 -2.43 19.73 -5.90
CA ARG A 496 -2.77 19.09 -7.19
C ARG A 496 -1.70 19.30 -8.25
N LEU A 497 -1.15 20.51 -8.36
CA LEU A 497 -0.05 20.83 -9.26
C LEU A 497 1.19 20.01 -8.90
N GLU A 498 1.53 19.95 -7.61
CA GLU A 498 2.66 19.19 -7.06
C GLU A 498 2.52 17.69 -7.34
N GLY A 499 1.39 17.08 -6.98
CA GLY A 499 1.15 15.64 -7.18
C GLY A 499 1.20 15.22 -8.67
N ARG A 500 0.68 16.07 -9.57
CA ARG A 500 0.77 15.82 -11.03
C ARG A 500 2.18 15.96 -11.56
N SER A 501 2.88 17.00 -11.16
CA SER A 501 4.27 17.24 -11.55
C SER A 501 5.15 16.08 -11.05
N ALA A 502 4.99 15.69 -9.79
CA ALA A 502 5.73 14.61 -9.15
C ALA A 502 5.55 13.28 -9.88
N SER A 503 4.30 12.84 -10.07
CA SER A 503 3.98 11.56 -10.71
C SER A 503 4.50 11.46 -12.15
N ARG A 504 4.43 12.55 -12.93
CA ARG A 504 4.93 12.56 -14.33
C ARG A 504 6.44 12.54 -14.40
N VAL A 505 7.09 13.41 -13.62
CA VAL A 505 8.55 13.58 -13.66
C VAL A 505 9.25 12.34 -13.12
N GLU A 506 8.72 11.71 -12.06
CA GLU A 506 9.24 10.43 -11.55
C GLU A 506 9.09 9.30 -12.54
N ALA A 507 7.88 9.11 -13.10
CA ALA A 507 7.66 8.03 -14.05
C ALA A 507 8.59 8.17 -15.27
N ALA A 508 8.77 9.39 -15.77
CA ALA A 508 9.66 9.68 -16.90
C ALA A 508 11.14 9.47 -16.55
N PHE A 509 11.56 9.85 -15.33
CA PHE A 509 12.91 9.64 -14.83
C PHE A 509 13.23 8.15 -14.68
N TRP A 510 12.36 7.38 -14.02
CA TRP A 510 12.56 5.95 -13.82
C TRP A 510 12.52 5.16 -15.13
N ASP A 511 11.61 5.51 -16.06
CA ASP A 511 11.62 4.90 -17.40
C ASP A 511 12.96 5.13 -18.10
N ARG A 512 13.49 6.36 -18.05
CA ARG A 512 14.78 6.68 -18.67
C ARG A 512 15.94 5.95 -18.01
N LEU A 513 15.96 5.87 -16.67
CA LEU A 513 17.00 5.18 -15.91
C LEU A 513 17.04 3.68 -16.27
N MET A 514 15.86 3.04 -16.35
CA MET A 514 15.74 1.62 -16.73
C MET A 514 16.05 1.35 -18.21
N ARG A 515 15.96 2.37 -19.07
CA ARG A 515 16.29 2.29 -20.50
C ARG A 515 17.72 2.73 -20.82
N LEU A 516 18.56 2.96 -19.80
CA LEU A 516 19.95 3.29 -20.04
C LEU A 516 20.69 2.10 -20.71
N PRO A 517 21.59 2.37 -21.67
CA PRO A 517 22.43 1.35 -22.26
C PRO A 517 23.18 0.52 -21.20
N SER A 518 23.33 -0.78 -21.45
CA SER A 518 24.01 -1.71 -20.53
C SER A 518 25.45 -1.30 -20.21
N GLY A 519 26.13 -0.60 -21.12
CA GLY A 519 27.46 -0.05 -20.88
C GLY A 519 27.51 1.01 -19.77
N ILE A 520 26.46 1.83 -19.61
CA ILE A 520 26.36 2.81 -18.51
C ILE A 520 26.02 2.10 -17.21
N LEU A 521 25.06 1.18 -17.25
CA LEU A 521 24.64 0.41 -16.07
C LEU A 521 25.77 -0.45 -15.49
N ARG A 522 26.68 -0.97 -16.32
CA ARG A 522 27.86 -1.73 -15.84
C ARG A 522 28.94 -0.84 -15.19
N ARG A 523 29.02 0.45 -15.57
CA ARG A 523 30.05 1.37 -15.07
C ARG A 523 29.71 2.00 -13.72
N HIS A 524 28.44 1.97 -13.33
CA HIS A 524 27.97 2.59 -12.08
C HIS A 524 27.40 1.53 -11.13
N PRO A 525 27.85 1.49 -9.85
CA PRO A 525 27.24 0.66 -8.83
C PRO A 525 25.74 0.91 -8.68
N ALA A 526 24.97 -0.13 -8.36
CA ALA A 526 23.53 0.00 -8.13
C ALA A 526 23.20 1.02 -7.01
N GLY A 527 24.04 1.09 -5.96
CA GLY A 527 23.91 2.08 -4.89
C GLY A 527 24.06 3.52 -5.38
N ASP A 528 24.99 3.79 -6.29
CA ASP A 528 25.20 5.14 -6.85
C ASP A 528 24.03 5.57 -7.74
N LEU A 529 23.48 4.65 -8.54
CA LEU A 529 22.30 4.90 -9.37
C LEU A 529 21.06 5.15 -8.52
N ALA A 530 20.85 4.36 -7.45
CA ALA A 530 19.76 4.55 -6.50
C ALA A 530 19.86 5.91 -5.78
N MET A 531 21.04 6.26 -5.26
CA MET A 531 21.29 7.56 -4.63
C MET A 531 21.09 8.72 -5.61
N SER A 532 21.46 8.54 -6.88
CA SER A 532 21.24 9.56 -7.92
C SER A 532 19.74 9.77 -8.19
N GLY A 533 18.96 8.69 -8.18
CA GLY A 533 17.49 8.78 -8.26
C GLY A 533 16.87 9.49 -7.06
N MET A 534 17.30 9.16 -5.85
CA MET A 534 16.82 9.84 -4.64
C MET A 534 17.21 11.32 -4.61
N THR A 535 18.43 11.67 -5.04
CA THR A 535 18.87 13.07 -5.13
C THR A 535 17.98 13.87 -6.09
N PHE A 536 17.55 13.25 -7.19
CA PHE A 536 16.62 13.87 -8.13
C PHE A 536 15.23 14.09 -7.50
N GLN A 537 14.72 13.13 -6.74
CA GLN A 537 13.46 13.29 -5.99
C GLN A 537 13.55 14.44 -4.98
N SER A 538 14.62 14.50 -4.18
CA SER A 538 14.83 15.59 -3.22
C SER A 538 14.96 16.96 -3.89
N LEU A 539 15.66 17.04 -5.03
CA LEU A 539 15.78 18.29 -5.80
C LEU A 539 14.41 18.75 -6.33
N ARG A 540 13.60 17.82 -6.85
CA ARG A 540 12.25 18.12 -7.30
C ARG A 540 11.38 18.61 -6.13
N ASP A 541 11.40 17.93 -5.00
CA ASP A 541 10.58 18.27 -3.83
C ASP A 541 10.93 19.67 -3.31
N GLY A 542 12.23 20.01 -3.27
CA GLY A 542 12.68 21.37 -2.93
C GLY A 542 12.25 22.43 -3.95
N LEU A 543 12.30 22.11 -5.26
CA LEU A 543 11.91 23.05 -6.32
C LEU A 543 10.39 23.30 -6.39
N GLN A 544 9.57 22.30 -6.08
CA GLN A 544 8.11 22.40 -6.23
C GLN A 544 7.50 23.46 -5.30
N GLY A 545 7.92 23.53 -4.04
CA GLY A 545 7.44 24.56 -3.10
C GLY A 545 7.93 25.97 -3.45
N ILE A 546 9.18 26.10 -3.90
CA ILE A 546 9.80 27.41 -4.18
C ILE A 546 9.20 28.06 -5.42
N VAL A 547 8.98 27.31 -6.50
CA VAL A 547 8.58 27.87 -7.80
C VAL A 547 7.22 28.55 -7.73
N ALA A 548 6.24 27.91 -7.10
CA ALA A 548 4.89 28.42 -7.09
C ALA A 548 4.70 29.57 -6.07
N ASP A 549 5.39 29.53 -4.93
CA ASP A 549 5.44 30.66 -3.99
C ASP A 549 6.15 31.88 -4.61
N SER A 550 7.25 31.66 -5.33
CA SER A 550 7.97 32.73 -6.06
C SER A 550 7.11 33.35 -7.16
N LEU A 551 6.41 32.53 -7.95
CA LEU A 551 5.56 33.02 -9.04
C LEU A 551 4.44 33.93 -8.50
N LEU A 552 3.83 33.51 -7.39
CA LEU A 552 2.75 34.25 -6.77
C LEU A 552 3.29 35.53 -6.08
N SER A 553 4.44 35.45 -5.42
CA SER A 553 5.12 36.61 -4.82
C SER A 553 5.44 37.69 -5.85
N VAL A 554 5.92 37.32 -7.04
CA VAL A 554 6.17 38.26 -8.14
C VAL A 554 4.89 38.97 -8.58
N VAL A 555 3.77 38.24 -8.66
CA VAL A 555 2.47 38.81 -9.01
C VAL A 555 1.97 39.75 -7.92
N PHE A 556 2.22 39.45 -6.64
CA PHE A 556 1.83 40.30 -5.51
C PHE A 556 2.72 41.52 -5.29
N LEU A 557 3.96 41.49 -5.77
CA LEU A 557 4.88 42.62 -5.66
C LEU A 557 4.33 43.88 -6.34
N LEU A 558 3.61 43.71 -7.45
CA LEU A 558 3.03 44.80 -8.24
C LEU A 558 1.95 45.60 -7.49
N PRO A 559 0.88 44.99 -6.92
CA PRO A 559 -0.09 45.72 -6.10
C PRO A 559 0.50 46.25 -4.78
N VAL A 560 1.47 45.56 -4.16
CA VAL A 560 2.15 46.04 -2.94
C VAL A 560 2.87 47.37 -3.21
N PHE A 561 3.73 47.42 -4.22
CA PHE A 561 4.38 48.66 -4.61
C PHE A 561 3.37 49.69 -5.13
N GLY A 562 2.34 49.26 -5.86
CA GLY A 562 1.26 50.13 -6.32
C GLY A 562 0.59 50.91 -5.18
N VAL A 563 0.31 50.25 -4.06
CA VAL A 563 -0.21 50.90 -2.85
C VAL A 563 0.83 51.88 -2.29
N ILE A 564 2.09 51.46 -2.09
CA ILE A 564 3.12 52.34 -1.54
C ILE A 564 3.31 53.62 -2.38
N PHE A 565 3.42 53.49 -3.71
CA PHE A 565 3.58 54.63 -4.63
C PHE A 565 2.34 55.53 -4.70
N PHE A 566 1.14 54.98 -4.48
CA PHE A 566 -0.10 55.76 -4.47
C PHE A 566 -0.18 56.67 -3.23
N TYR A 567 0.30 56.21 -2.07
CA TYR A 567 0.32 57.00 -0.83
C TYR A 567 1.47 58.00 -0.82
N ASP A 568 2.71 57.58 -1.13
CA ASP A 568 3.86 58.48 -1.22
C ASP A 568 4.93 57.98 -2.21
N SER A 569 5.19 58.78 -3.25
CA SER A 569 6.15 58.43 -4.29
C SER A 569 7.61 58.45 -3.82
N ALA A 570 7.97 59.31 -2.86
CA ALA A 570 9.34 59.40 -2.36
C ALA A 570 9.68 58.19 -1.48
N LEU A 571 8.79 57.83 -0.55
CA LEU A 571 8.90 56.60 0.24
C LEU A 571 8.85 55.35 -0.65
N GLY A 572 8.07 55.38 -1.74
CA GLY A 572 8.06 54.33 -2.77
C GLY A 572 9.41 54.08 -3.43
N ILE A 573 10.15 55.13 -3.79
CA ILE A 573 11.49 54.98 -4.39
C ILE A 573 12.49 54.42 -3.37
N ILE A 574 12.42 54.88 -2.12
CA ILE A 574 13.33 54.45 -1.04
C ILE A 574 13.10 52.97 -0.70
N THR A 575 11.84 52.55 -0.57
CA THR A 575 11.47 51.16 -0.32
C THR A 575 11.90 50.26 -1.49
N LEU A 576 11.68 50.70 -2.74
CA LEU A 576 12.12 49.97 -3.93
C LEU A 576 13.64 49.80 -3.96
N PHE A 577 14.41 50.85 -3.66
CA PHE A 577 15.88 50.77 -3.59
C PHE A 577 16.34 49.82 -2.49
N PHE A 578 15.76 49.92 -1.29
CA PHE A 578 16.06 49.00 -0.19
C PHE A 578 15.76 47.54 -0.54
N SER A 579 14.59 47.27 -1.15
CA SER A 579 14.22 45.93 -1.63
C SER A 579 15.18 45.39 -2.69
N LEU A 580 15.68 46.24 -3.59
CA LEU A 580 16.65 45.83 -4.62
C LEU A 580 18.01 45.48 -4.00
N VAL A 581 18.47 46.29 -3.03
CA VAL A 581 19.72 46.04 -2.31
C VAL A 581 19.61 44.75 -1.48
N SER A 582 18.51 44.55 -0.76
CA SER A 582 18.29 43.33 0.04
C SER A 582 18.17 42.07 -0.83
N LEU A 583 17.55 42.18 -2.02
CA LEU A 583 17.54 41.12 -3.01
C LEU A 583 18.96 40.77 -3.49
N LEU A 584 19.78 41.78 -3.81
CA LEU A 584 21.14 41.58 -4.29
C LEU A 584 22.01 40.88 -3.24
N VAL A 585 21.90 41.29 -1.96
CA VAL A 585 22.59 40.63 -0.84
C VAL A 585 22.10 39.19 -0.67
N SER A 586 20.79 38.95 -0.70
CA SER A 586 20.20 37.60 -0.61
C SER A 586 20.69 36.69 -1.74
N VAL A 587 20.72 37.19 -2.98
CA VAL A 587 21.22 36.45 -4.14
C VAL A 587 22.72 36.16 -4.00
N ALA A 588 23.52 37.13 -3.55
CA ALA A 588 24.95 36.94 -3.35
C ALA A 588 25.25 35.88 -2.26
N LEU A 589 24.50 35.89 -1.15
CA LEU A 589 24.59 34.87 -0.11
C LEU A 589 24.15 33.49 -0.64
N GLY A 590 23.06 33.43 -1.41
CA GLY A 590 22.57 32.19 -2.03
C GLY A 590 23.57 31.60 -3.04
N LEU A 591 24.16 32.41 -3.92
CA LEU A 591 25.17 31.98 -4.88
C LEU A 591 26.42 31.40 -4.19
N ARG A 592 26.81 31.97 -3.05
CA ARG A 592 27.92 31.45 -2.23
C ARG A 592 27.62 30.08 -1.62
N GLN A 593 26.36 29.75 -1.35
CA GLN A 593 25.96 28.45 -0.79
C GLN A 593 26.06 27.30 -1.80
N ILE A 594 25.99 27.57 -3.11
CA ILE A 594 25.94 26.53 -4.16
C ILE A 594 27.16 25.59 -4.12
N SER A 595 28.37 26.15 -3.97
CA SER A 595 29.61 25.36 -4.00
C SER A 595 29.76 24.43 -2.77
N PRO A 596 29.62 24.91 -1.51
CA PRO A 596 29.58 24.04 -0.32
C PRO A 596 28.50 22.97 -0.39
N HIS A 597 27.30 23.32 -0.87
CA HIS A 597 26.18 22.39 -1.02
C HIS A 597 26.51 21.25 -2.01
N GLY A 598 27.15 21.57 -3.13
CA GLY A 598 27.62 20.56 -4.09
C GLY A 598 28.73 19.65 -3.53
N ARG A 599 29.69 20.23 -2.78
CA ARG A 599 30.74 19.46 -2.07
C ARG A 599 30.14 18.48 -1.06
N MET A 600 29.15 18.92 -0.28
CA MET A 600 28.44 18.09 0.69
C MET A 600 27.78 16.89 0.01
N ILE A 601 27.00 17.10 -1.06
CA ILE A 601 26.32 16.00 -1.79
C ILE A 601 27.34 14.99 -2.35
N ASN A 602 28.43 15.48 -2.94
CA ASN A 602 29.46 14.61 -3.50
C ASN A 602 30.19 13.79 -2.43
N ALA A 603 30.51 14.41 -1.29
CA ALA A 603 31.13 13.71 -0.16
C ALA A 603 30.16 12.68 0.46
N ALA A 604 28.89 13.04 0.66
CA ALA A 604 27.87 12.13 1.16
C ALA A 604 27.69 10.89 0.26
N ARG A 605 27.69 11.07 -1.08
CA ARG A 605 27.68 9.93 -2.03
C ARG A 605 28.91 9.04 -1.86
N ARG A 606 30.11 9.60 -1.71
CA ARG A 606 31.34 8.81 -1.47
C ARG A 606 31.28 8.03 -0.15
N VAL A 607 30.81 8.68 0.93
CA VAL A 607 30.66 8.05 2.25
C VAL A 607 29.70 6.85 2.17
N ALA A 608 28.52 7.03 1.56
CA ALA A 608 27.53 5.97 1.40
C ALA A 608 28.07 4.81 0.53
N GLY A 609 28.70 5.12 -0.61
CA GLY A 609 29.29 4.11 -1.50
C GLY A 609 30.41 3.31 -0.82
N ARG A 610 31.31 3.98 -0.09
CA ARG A 610 32.38 3.31 0.67
C ARG A 610 31.84 2.47 1.81
N LEU A 611 30.83 2.94 2.53
CA LEU A 611 30.19 2.17 3.61
C LEU A 611 29.61 0.86 3.06
N PHE A 612 28.91 0.90 1.93
CA PHE A 612 28.38 -0.29 1.27
C PHE A 612 29.50 -1.28 0.88
N GLN A 613 30.62 -0.79 0.33
CA GLN A 613 31.78 -1.62 -0.02
C GLN A 613 32.44 -2.26 1.21
N ILE A 614 32.61 -1.49 2.30
CA ILE A 614 33.18 -1.97 3.57
C ILE A 614 32.30 -3.07 4.17
N VAL A 615 30.98 -2.86 4.20
CA VAL A 615 30.02 -3.85 4.71
C VAL A 615 30.01 -5.10 3.84
N GLY A 616 30.01 -4.94 2.51
CA GLY A 616 30.07 -6.07 1.57
C GLY A 616 31.38 -6.88 1.68
N GLY A 617 32.48 -6.23 2.07
CA GLY A 617 33.80 -6.84 2.25
C GLY A 617 34.17 -7.19 3.69
N ILE A 618 33.23 -7.13 4.64
CA ILE A 618 33.53 -7.18 6.09
C ILE A 618 34.26 -8.46 6.51
N VAL A 619 33.92 -9.60 5.91
CA VAL A 619 34.55 -10.89 6.19
C VAL A 619 36.05 -10.84 5.86
N LYS A 620 36.41 -10.25 4.72
CA LYS A 620 37.82 -10.13 4.29
C LYS A 620 38.59 -9.18 5.21
N LEU A 621 37.99 -8.03 5.56
CA LEU A 621 38.59 -7.06 6.46
C LEU A 621 38.84 -7.63 7.86
N ARG A 622 37.95 -8.52 8.34
CA ARG A 622 38.10 -9.24 9.61
C ARG A 622 39.25 -10.24 9.59
N VAL A 623 39.33 -11.06 8.54
CA VAL A 623 40.41 -12.05 8.39
C VAL A 623 41.79 -11.36 8.34
N GLU A 624 41.86 -10.20 7.70
CA GLU A 624 43.11 -9.41 7.58
C GLU A 624 43.34 -8.44 8.76
N SER A 625 42.43 -8.36 9.74
CA SER A 625 42.47 -7.37 10.84
C SER A 625 42.59 -5.92 10.37
N ALA A 626 42.07 -5.62 9.17
CA ALA A 626 42.19 -4.33 8.49
C ALA A 626 41.00 -3.38 8.76
N GLU A 627 40.17 -3.68 9.77
CA GLU A 627 39.00 -2.87 10.15
C GLU A 627 39.39 -1.42 10.48
N GLY A 628 40.52 -1.21 11.16
CA GLY A 628 41.03 0.13 11.48
C GLY A 628 41.41 0.95 10.23
N SER A 629 41.97 0.29 9.22
CA SER A 629 42.28 0.93 7.93
C SER A 629 41.01 1.30 7.15
N ALA A 630 40.00 0.42 7.18
CA ALA A 630 38.69 0.72 6.59
C ALA A 630 38.01 1.91 7.28
N TYR A 631 38.07 1.98 8.62
CA TYR A 631 37.59 3.13 9.40
C TYR A 631 38.32 4.42 9.01
N ALA A 632 39.65 4.41 8.89
CA ALA A 632 40.42 5.59 8.50
C ALA A 632 40.02 6.13 7.12
N ILE A 633 39.77 5.24 6.15
CA ILE A 633 39.33 5.59 4.80
C ILE A 633 37.92 6.20 4.81
N TRP A 634 37.01 5.64 5.62
CA TRP A 634 35.67 6.19 5.81
C TRP A 634 35.69 7.54 6.53
N ALA A 635 36.46 7.65 7.62
CA ALA A 635 36.54 8.84 8.46
C ALA A 635 37.06 10.06 7.69
N ARG A 636 37.97 9.88 6.74
CA ARG A 636 38.46 10.94 5.86
C ARG A 636 37.34 11.57 5.02
N ASP A 637 36.50 10.74 4.40
CA ASP A 637 35.40 11.21 3.54
C ASP A 637 34.26 11.78 4.39
N TYR A 638 33.97 11.16 5.53
CA TYR A 638 32.99 11.66 6.49
C TYR A 638 33.38 13.04 7.04
N ARG A 639 34.67 13.25 7.33
CA ARG A 639 35.18 14.56 7.74
C ARG A 639 34.98 15.62 6.65
N GLU A 640 35.21 15.29 5.38
CA GLU A 640 34.98 16.21 4.27
C GLU A 640 33.48 16.56 4.14
N GLN A 641 32.61 15.57 4.26
CA GLN A 641 31.16 15.77 4.30
C GLN A 641 30.78 16.72 5.43
N LYS A 642 31.23 16.43 6.67
CA LYS A 642 30.91 17.25 7.84
C LYS A 642 31.48 18.66 7.77
N ARG A 643 32.67 18.85 7.21
CA ARG A 643 33.23 20.19 6.99
C ARG A 643 32.39 21.00 6.01
N ALA A 644 31.97 20.40 4.89
CA ALA A 644 31.11 21.06 3.93
C ALA A 644 29.73 21.39 4.53
N GLU A 645 29.19 20.51 5.38
CA GLU A 645 27.94 20.72 6.11
C GLU A 645 28.04 21.87 7.13
N LEU A 646 29.15 21.97 7.86
CA LEU A 646 29.40 23.10 8.78
C LEU A 646 29.57 24.42 8.04
N GLU A 647 30.33 24.43 6.93
CA GLU A 647 30.50 25.61 6.06
C GLU A 647 29.14 26.07 5.50
N LEU A 648 28.30 25.14 5.04
CA LEU A 648 26.94 25.43 4.57
C LEU A 648 26.05 25.95 5.70
N GLY A 649 26.05 25.27 6.86
CA GLY A 649 25.25 25.66 8.03
C GLY A 649 25.61 27.06 8.54
N ALA A 650 26.88 27.45 8.48
CA ALA A 650 27.30 28.81 8.77
C ALA A 650 26.70 29.81 7.78
N LEU A 651 26.77 29.55 6.47
CA LEU A 651 26.18 30.44 5.46
C LEU A 651 24.66 30.53 5.57
N GLU A 652 23.97 29.42 5.85
CA GLU A 652 22.54 29.39 6.11
C GLU A 652 22.18 30.22 7.35
N ALA A 653 22.95 30.11 8.44
CA ALA A 653 22.74 30.91 9.63
C ALA A 653 22.86 32.41 9.33
N HIS A 654 23.84 32.83 8.53
CA HIS A 654 23.95 34.23 8.08
C HIS A 654 22.76 34.66 7.21
N SER A 655 22.30 33.81 6.29
CA SER A 655 21.13 34.10 5.46
C SER A 655 19.86 34.25 6.30
N ARG A 656 19.66 33.39 7.31
CA ARG A 656 18.52 33.45 8.23
C ARG A 656 18.59 34.69 9.12
N ALA A 657 19.78 35.01 9.64
CA ALA A 657 20.00 36.22 10.45
C ALA A 657 19.73 37.49 9.63
N PHE A 658 20.21 37.54 8.39
CA PHE A 658 19.93 38.65 7.47
C PHE A 658 18.43 38.79 7.19
N ALA A 659 17.74 37.68 6.87
CA ALA A 659 16.29 37.68 6.64
C ALA A 659 15.50 38.15 7.87
N ALA A 660 15.91 37.72 9.08
CA ALA A 660 15.29 38.15 10.33
C ALA A 660 15.53 39.64 10.66
N ALA A 661 16.66 40.21 10.21
CA ALA A 661 16.99 41.61 10.41
C ALA A 661 16.28 42.55 9.41
N LEU A 662 15.85 42.05 8.24
CA LEU A 662 15.27 42.87 7.17
C LEU A 662 14.06 43.72 7.62
N PRO A 663 13.06 43.19 8.34
CA PRO A 663 11.92 44.00 8.80
C PRO A 663 12.33 45.18 9.70
N PHE A 664 13.33 44.98 10.56
CA PHE A 664 13.83 46.03 11.45
C PHE A 664 14.61 47.10 10.70
N LEU A 665 15.47 46.69 9.76
CA LEU A 665 16.20 47.62 8.90
C LEU A 665 15.25 48.40 7.98
N ALA A 666 14.25 47.72 7.42
CA ALA A 666 13.19 48.31 6.61
C ALA A 666 12.44 49.40 7.39
N GLY A 667 11.99 49.08 8.61
CA GLY A 667 11.30 50.03 9.48
C GLY A 667 12.19 51.22 9.87
N GLY A 668 13.45 50.98 10.20
CA GLY A 668 14.41 52.04 10.54
C GLY A 668 14.71 52.98 9.36
N VAL A 669 14.91 52.42 8.16
CA VAL A 669 15.11 53.20 6.93
C VAL A 669 13.88 54.04 6.60
N LEU A 670 12.67 53.49 6.74
CA LEU A 670 11.43 54.23 6.53
C LEU A 670 11.25 55.38 7.53
N LEU A 671 11.49 55.15 8.82
CA LEU A 671 11.40 56.20 9.84
C LEU A 671 12.42 57.32 9.58
N PHE A 672 13.66 56.96 9.26
CA PHE A 672 14.71 57.94 8.93
C PHE A 672 14.39 58.71 7.65
N ALA A 673 13.84 58.03 6.64
CA ALA A 673 13.40 58.65 5.39
C ALA A 673 12.30 59.68 5.62
N VAL A 674 11.32 59.41 6.49
CA VAL A 674 10.28 60.39 6.84
C VAL A 674 10.88 61.61 7.52
N VAL A 675 11.88 61.45 8.40
CA VAL A 675 12.51 62.58 9.10
C VAL A 675 13.31 63.48 8.15
N ILE A 676 13.93 62.92 7.10
CA ILE A 676 14.86 63.66 6.22
C ILE A 676 14.21 64.15 4.93
N VAL A 677 13.35 63.34 4.33
CA VAL A 677 12.77 63.61 3.01
C VAL A 677 11.46 64.40 3.13
N SER A 678 10.80 64.31 4.28
CA SER A 678 9.48 64.90 4.46
C SER A 678 9.55 66.33 5.00
N ASP A 679 9.94 67.27 4.13
CA ASP A 679 9.57 68.70 4.26
C ASP A 679 8.03 68.91 4.11
N ARG A 680 7.30 67.83 3.79
CA ARG A 680 5.84 67.74 3.74
C ARG A 680 5.32 66.96 4.96
N ASN A 681 4.29 67.46 5.64
CA ASN A 681 3.58 66.70 6.68
C ASN A 681 2.86 65.49 6.04
N VAL A 682 3.52 64.33 5.97
CA VAL A 682 2.84 63.07 5.63
C VAL A 682 1.88 62.75 6.77
N PRO A 683 0.57 62.56 6.50
CA PRO A 683 -0.38 62.16 7.52
C PRO A 683 0.05 60.87 8.21
N VAL A 684 -0.09 60.82 9.55
CA VAL A 684 0.33 59.66 10.35
C VAL A 684 -0.31 58.36 9.84
N GLY A 685 -1.57 58.40 9.39
CA GLY A 685 -2.23 57.22 8.83
C GLY A 685 -1.61 56.76 7.51
N ASP A 686 -1.17 57.66 6.63
CA ASP A 686 -0.57 57.30 5.34
C ASP A 686 0.80 56.65 5.54
N PHE A 687 1.60 57.18 6.48
CA PHE A 687 2.84 56.54 6.90
C PHE A 687 2.59 55.14 7.48
N LEU A 688 1.58 54.97 8.33
CA LEU A 688 1.24 53.67 8.92
C LEU A 688 0.84 52.64 7.85
N VAL A 689 0.15 53.04 6.79
CA VAL A 689 -0.14 52.15 5.65
C VAL A 689 1.17 51.71 4.99
N VAL A 690 2.02 52.66 4.58
CA VAL A 690 3.29 52.35 3.90
C VAL A 690 4.18 51.46 4.76
N TYR A 691 4.29 51.77 6.05
CA TYR A 691 5.08 51.02 7.01
C TYR A 691 4.58 49.58 7.19
N THR A 692 3.27 49.39 7.35
CA THR A 692 2.69 48.05 7.56
C THR A 692 2.70 47.21 6.29
N VAL A 693 2.45 47.80 5.12
CA VAL A 693 2.52 47.10 3.82
C VAL A 693 3.94 46.67 3.48
N PHE A 694 4.96 47.46 3.83
CA PHE A 694 6.35 47.15 3.49
C PHE A 694 6.98 46.08 4.38
N ILE A 695 6.53 45.98 5.63
CA ILE A 695 7.02 45.00 6.62
C ILE A 695 6.32 43.64 6.48
N ALA A 696 5.07 43.63 6.01
CA ALA A 696 4.29 42.43 5.74
C ALA A 696 4.77 41.71 4.48
#